data_AF-A0A7W9S610-F1
#
_entry.id   AF-A0A7W9S610-F1
#
_cell.length_a   1.000
_cell.length_b   1.000
_cell.length_c   1.000
_cell.angle_alpha   90.00
_cell.angle_beta   90.00
_cell.angle_gamma   90.00
#
_symmetry.space_group_name_H-M   'P 1'
#
loop_
_entity.id
_entity.type
_entity.pdbx_description
1 polymer ?
#
loop_
_entity_poly.entity_id
_entity_poly.type
_entity_poly.pdbx_seq_one_letter_code
_entity_poly.pdbx_strand_id
1 'polypeptide(L)'
;MSGSNHKNRIRNVAALLLCSTAALAAMPGCPGLAHAQASSSEQAYQFDIPAKPLASALADVGKVSGWRIAYAFDLSGTSAPLSGSMTPQQAVSRLLAGTDVSYRVSGPRSIVLQDRVSAAHATPAAGTPPPDGSTVLNTINIQGGGASTVYTPFETAAAASHIPAERIERFRGSSPADIFRGTPGVLSGEARNGAGSVDVNIRGMQGMGRVQVSVDGAENALQISQGYQGISNRTFLDPDLIAGVDVIRGADVSSRGIAGSVALRTLTADDIVRPGDTWGVRVKGGFGTNTSKPEQGAVGGYAWPIVPWLEPKVPVASGQGLDRPGLLQPSSGSGSVVAATKDENYDLLAGYAYRKQGNYHAGRNGPAASPVNLGPRPYCYSGGICDDRSWENYYQNEGITNYRPGEEVLNTQLETQSWLAKATLHLENEQTLHLGYTGFRSEGGDLLASLLSTERIQPVQQRLTTGVGLDTGTLRYRWQPADNELIDLTVNGWVSHLRQRYAPRDQGKNKPEDLGLPTDFRAGSDSLLWGGDVANTSRFDLAGYGSLDLSYGLSYTAEDTSPTKHALVMVPGQGSRGSVIRDAARQEAGAYARLAYKPLDWLTVNAGMRYSHYWSDDRKVPIIDYGASRKRNDGGFTPAVGLTLEPLRGVQLYANYASAMRMPSIVEAGGTFVVPTGNLSPERNNSWDVGANFTTDGLLSSGDSAMLKLGYFNWDVKDYISREYGTLGGTQNVGMYVHNIDRAKFSGIELTGRYENGGFTAELNANYYLGVDFCYAAGTCANATLYGDYATNQVPPEYSVDLSLSQKLFDDRLTLGGRMLHVGPRAAGHGQVTTTGAMQFISLVSWKPYTLVDVFAEYRVSDSLTATVRVENLTDQYYVDPLSLVRQPGPGRTFYAGLTGTFGGNQTLPHFSAPFIRDLKGGKVDWTGAYAGFHFGTGVGRTWGNTTSLDGTAPDVAATESADLNLNGMNFGVQAGYNWQFGNGLVLGAEAGWTKSYLNGAQGAATTESWTSSVGLPGEGLQANTHYNIDWTAALRGRVGYAFDNRWMLYGSGGVAFAKETQWRDQFAIQEVMQDTTDVVFVEKDSATRIGYTFGGGAEYALNERWSINADYSYSGFSRKGFRFDKARAGVTRDYVTQEVIGKEWRENPNREIFGDAMCDMIPGFCDPFEADVYGPVHHQGSPTTGRRASNALDFHTFRIGLNYRF
;
A
#
# COMPACT_ATOMS: atom_id res chain seq x y z
N MET A 1 6.64 37.49 39.19
CA MET A 1 5.87 37.52 40.46
C MET A 1 4.43 37.94 40.16
N SER A 2 3.49 37.42 40.96
CA SER A 2 2.02 37.48 40.85
C SER A 2 1.40 36.55 39.79
N GLY A 3 0.92 35.40 40.27
CA GLY A 3 0.04 34.49 39.54
C GLY A 3 -1.41 34.66 39.99
N SER A 4 -2.36 34.23 39.15
CA SER A 4 -3.71 33.83 39.56
C SER A 4 -4.52 33.31 38.35
N ASN A 5 -4.97 32.06 38.46
CA ASN A 5 -6.24 31.54 37.94
C ASN A 5 -6.52 31.52 36.42
N HIS A 6 -5.96 30.54 35.69
CA HIS A 6 -6.52 30.07 34.40
C HIS A 6 -6.61 28.53 34.23
N LYS A 7 -6.35 27.74 35.28
CA LYS A 7 -6.38 26.26 35.19
C LYS A 7 -7.74 25.58 35.49
N ASN A 8 -8.76 26.30 35.94
CA ASN A 8 -10.02 25.69 36.41
C ASN A 8 -11.24 25.80 35.48
N ARG A 9 -11.16 26.49 34.33
CA ARG A 9 -12.33 26.60 33.42
C ARG A 9 -12.41 25.53 32.33
N ILE A 10 -11.30 24.88 31.97
CA ILE A 10 -11.27 23.86 30.90
C ILE A 10 -11.62 22.45 31.42
N ARG A 11 -11.33 22.15 32.70
CA ARG A 11 -11.74 20.88 33.33
C ARG A 11 -13.27 20.74 33.47
N ASN A 12 -13.99 21.85 33.67
CA ASN A 12 -15.41 21.79 33.94
C ASN A 12 -16.26 21.56 32.69
N VAL A 13 -15.84 21.99 31.50
CA VAL A 13 -16.62 21.80 30.26
C VAL A 13 -16.46 20.38 29.70
N ALA A 14 -15.26 19.79 29.80
CA ALA A 14 -15.04 18.38 29.45
C ALA A 14 -15.73 17.44 30.45
N ALA A 15 -15.71 17.75 31.74
CA ALA A 15 -16.47 17.02 32.75
C ALA A 15 -17.99 17.19 32.60
N LEU A 16 -18.50 18.37 32.21
CA LEU A 16 -19.93 18.60 31.97
C LEU A 16 -20.46 17.86 30.71
N LEU A 17 -19.63 17.68 29.67
CA LEU A 17 -20.02 16.91 28.48
C LEU A 17 -19.92 15.39 28.71
N LEU A 18 -18.88 14.92 29.41
CA LEU A 18 -18.78 13.54 29.92
C LEU A 18 -19.91 13.22 30.90
N CYS A 19 -20.31 14.17 31.74
CA CYS A 19 -21.47 14.02 32.61
C CYS A 19 -22.80 14.11 31.85
N SER A 20 -22.90 14.73 30.68
CA SER A 20 -24.16 14.76 29.92
C SER A 20 -24.41 13.48 29.12
N THR A 21 -23.36 12.80 28.64
CA THR A 21 -23.44 11.45 28.06
C THR A 21 -23.45 10.36 29.13
N ALA A 22 -22.80 10.56 30.28
CA ALA A 22 -22.92 9.67 31.44
C ALA A 22 -24.23 9.87 32.24
N ALA A 23 -24.87 11.05 32.22
CA ALA A 23 -26.16 11.29 32.91
C ALA A 23 -27.34 10.62 32.20
N LEU A 24 -27.19 10.18 30.94
CA LEU A 24 -28.12 9.24 30.32
C LEU A 24 -27.83 7.78 30.68
N ALA A 25 -26.65 7.48 31.26
CA ALA A 25 -26.21 6.14 31.66
C ALA A 25 -26.17 5.92 33.19
N ALA A 26 -26.33 6.98 34.00
CA ALA A 26 -26.24 6.93 35.46
C ALA A 26 -27.35 7.79 36.11
N MET A 27 -28.58 7.26 36.17
CA MET A 27 -29.55 7.69 37.18
C MET A 27 -29.43 6.76 38.40
N PRO A 28 -29.24 7.30 39.63
CA PRO A 28 -29.47 6.53 40.85
C PRO A 28 -30.97 6.29 41.01
N GLY A 29 -31.33 5.08 41.42
CA GLY A 29 -32.69 4.58 41.51
C GLY A 29 -33.69 5.58 42.11
N CYS A 30 -34.76 5.84 41.37
CA CYS A 30 -35.98 6.43 41.90
C CYS A 30 -36.81 5.29 42.53
N PRO A 31 -37.14 5.33 43.83
CA PRO A 31 -38.02 4.36 44.44
C PRO A 31 -39.46 4.72 44.08
N GLY A 32 -40.22 3.76 43.56
CA GLY A 32 -41.67 3.89 43.43
C GLY A 32 -42.16 4.28 42.04
N LEU A 33 -41.86 3.45 41.04
CA LEU A 33 -42.89 3.07 40.07
C LEU A 33 -43.00 1.56 40.13
N ALA A 34 -44.19 1.10 40.50
CA ALA A 34 -44.52 -0.30 40.58
C ALA A 34 -44.04 -1.00 39.30
N HIS A 35 -43.15 -1.99 39.48
CA HIS A 35 -42.88 -2.96 38.43
C HIS A 35 -44.20 -3.66 38.11
N ALA A 36 -44.93 -3.16 37.12
CA ALA A 36 -45.60 -4.07 36.24
C ALA A 36 -44.47 -4.87 35.61
N GLN A 37 -44.21 -6.07 36.14
CA GLN A 37 -43.44 -7.09 35.45
C GLN A 37 -44.13 -7.28 34.10
N ALA A 38 -43.69 -6.53 33.07
CA ALA A 38 -43.76 -7.02 31.72
C ALA A 38 -42.75 -8.16 31.68
N SER A 39 -43.17 -9.34 32.15
CA SER A 39 -42.61 -10.58 31.68
C SER A 39 -42.65 -10.49 30.17
N SER A 40 -41.49 -10.36 29.52
CA SER A 40 -41.36 -10.86 28.16
C SER A 40 -41.84 -12.31 28.24
N SER A 41 -43.08 -12.56 27.83
CA SER A 41 -43.57 -13.91 27.71
C SER A 41 -42.75 -14.53 26.59
N GLU A 42 -41.62 -15.13 26.94
CA GLU A 42 -40.99 -16.13 26.08
C GLU A 42 -42.10 -17.11 25.72
N GLN A 43 -42.43 -17.17 24.43
CA GLN A 43 -43.52 -17.98 23.92
C GLN A 43 -43.29 -19.41 24.39
N ALA A 44 -44.18 -19.91 25.24
CA ALA A 44 -44.10 -21.28 25.74
C ALA A 44 -44.61 -22.22 24.64
N TYR A 45 -43.83 -23.24 24.31
CA TYR A 45 -44.21 -24.26 23.34
C TYR A 45 -44.60 -25.53 24.09
N GLN A 46 -45.53 -26.30 23.53
CA GLN A 46 -45.82 -27.63 24.03
C GLN A 46 -44.79 -28.61 23.46
N PHE A 47 -43.97 -29.19 24.33
CA PHE A 47 -43.01 -30.22 23.95
C PHE A 47 -43.52 -31.58 24.43
N ASP A 48 -43.41 -32.59 23.56
CA ASP A 48 -43.60 -34.00 23.88
C ASP A 48 -42.50 -34.80 23.17
N ILE A 49 -41.34 -34.89 23.82
CA ILE A 49 -40.13 -35.48 23.27
C ILE A 49 -39.75 -36.69 24.14
N PRO A 50 -39.87 -37.94 23.63
CA PRO A 50 -39.50 -39.13 24.39
C PRO A 50 -37.98 -39.23 24.58
N ALA A 51 -37.54 -40.00 25.57
CA ALA A 51 -36.13 -40.26 25.82
C ALA A 51 -35.45 -40.85 24.57
N LYS A 52 -34.44 -40.16 24.06
CA LYS A 52 -33.71 -40.52 22.83
C LYS A 52 -32.32 -39.86 22.81
N PRO A 53 -31.46 -40.17 21.82
CA PRO A 53 -30.14 -39.55 21.71
C PRO A 53 -30.23 -38.03 21.84
N LEU A 54 -29.38 -37.45 22.69
CA LEU A 54 -29.47 -36.05 23.13
C LEU A 54 -29.50 -35.06 21.95
N ALA A 55 -28.65 -35.29 20.94
CA ALA A 55 -28.65 -34.53 19.68
C ALA A 55 -30.03 -34.51 19.00
N SER A 56 -30.70 -35.66 18.93
CA SER A 56 -32.02 -35.79 18.32
C SER A 56 -33.12 -35.12 19.15
N ALA A 57 -33.01 -35.13 20.48
CA ALA A 57 -33.95 -34.44 21.35
C ALA A 57 -33.81 -32.91 21.24
N LEU A 58 -32.59 -32.39 21.17
CA LEU A 58 -32.32 -30.97 20.96
C LEU A 58 -32.77 -30.51 19.56
N ALA A 59 -32.52 -31.31 18.52
CA ALA A 59 -33.03 -31.03 17.17
C ALA A 59 -34.55 -30.90 17.15
N ASP A 60 -35.27 -31.72 17.91
CA ASP A 60 -36.73 -31.65 17.99
C ASP A 60 -37.24 -30.45 18.82
N VAL A 61 -36.49 -30.00 19.82
CA VAL A 61 -36.76 -28.69 20.47
C VAL A 61 -36.66 -27.57 19.44
N GLY A 62 -35.63 -27.60 18.59
CA GLY A 62 -35.47 -26.62 17.51
C GLY A 62 -36.61 -26.66 16.48
N LYS A 63 -37.06 -27.85 16.10
CA LYS A 63 -38.22 -28.02 15.17
C LYS A 63 -39.51 -27.49 15.75
N VAL A 64 -39.80 -27.76 17.02
CA VAL A 64 -41.06 -27.34 17.68
C VAL A 64 -41.09 -25.83 17.94
N SER A 65 -39.95 -25.25 18.32
CA SER A 65 -39.87 -23.84 18.73
C SER A 65 -39.45 -22.88 17.61
N GLY A 66 -38.83 -23.37 16.53
CA GLY A 66 -38.16 -22.55 15.53
C GLY A 66 -36.83 -21.95 16.00
N TRP A 67 -36.29 -22.41 17.13
CA TRP A 67 -34.98 -22.00 17.64
C TRP A 67 -33.86 -22.81 17.00
N ARG A 68 -32.77 -22.12 16.65
CA ARG A 68 -31.55 -22.75 16.14
C ARG A 68 -30.70 -23.19 17.32
N ILE A 69 -30.30 -24.47 17.36
CA ILE A 69 -29.43 -25.01 18.39
C ILE A 69 -28.18 -25.52 17.69
N ALA A 70 -27.05 -24.85 17.91
CA ALA A 70 -25.76 -25.14 17.27
C ALA A 70 -24.76 -25.70 18.28
N TYR A 71 -23.93 -26.65 17.86
CA TYR A 71 -22.87 -27.25 18.66
C TYR A 71 -21.80 -27.86 17.72
N ALA A 72 -20.56 -27.98 18.20
CA ALA A 72 -19.41 -28.42 17.38
C ALA A 72 -18.67 -29.64 17.96
N PHE A 73 -19.33 -30.39 18.86
CA PHE A 73 -18.79 -31.57 19.53
C PHE A 73 -19.84 -32.68 19.56
N ASP A 74 -19.40 -33.94 19.71
CA ASP A 74 -20.31 -35.09 19.74
C ASP A 74 -21.14 -35.11 21.03
N LEU A 75 -22.46 -34.93 20.88
CA LEU A 75 -23.41 -35.07 21.97
C LEU A 75 -23.68 -36.56 22.25
N SER A 76 -22.81 -37.16 23.06
CA SER A 76 -23.00 -38.52 23.56
C SER A 76 -24.02 -38.55 24.71
N GLY A 77 -24.83 -39.60 24.77
CA GLY A 77 -25.82 -39.83 25.83
C GLY A 77 -27.28 -39.74 25.39
N THR A 78 -28.16 -40.21 26.27
CA THR A 78 -29.62 -40.26 26.06
C THR A 78 -30.27 -39.19 26.92
N SER A 79 -31.10 -38.35 26.31
CA SER A 79 -31.88 -37.33 27.02
C SER A 79 -32.97 -37.94 27.91
N ALA A 80 -33.28 -37.27 29.01
CA ALA A 80 -34.51 -37.53 29.76
C ALA A 80 -35.75 -37.14 28.93
N PRO A 81 -36.92 -37.81 29.11
CA PRO A 81 -38.14 -37.44 28.40
C PRO A 81 -38.59 -36.04 28.81
N LEU A 82 -39.00 -35.23 27.83
CA LEU A 82 -39.43 -33.85 28.01
C LEU A 82 -40.90 -33.71 27.62
N SER A 83 -41.76 -33.43 28.61
CA SER A 83 -43.20 -33.22 28.38
C SER A 83 -43.70 -31.98 29.12
N GLY A 84 -44.54 -31.18 28.45
CA GLY A 84 -45.24 -30.03 29.01
C GLY A 84 -44.92 -28.69 28.33
N SER A 85 -45.63 -27.64 28.76
CA SER A 85 -45.45 -26.28 28.25
C SER A 85 -44.25 -25.61 28.92
N MET A 86 -43.25 -25.21 28.14
CA MET A 86 -42.06 -24.51 28.64
C MET A 86 -41.40 -23.67 27.53
N THR A 87 -40.48 -22.79 27.90
CA THR A 87 -39.71 -22.00 26.93
C THR A 87 -38.59 -22.85 26.31
N PRO A 88 -38.10 -22.53 25.09
CA PRO A 88 -37.04 -23.30 24.44
C PRO A 88 -35.75 -23.39 25.29
N GLN A 89 -35.42 -22.35 26.04
CA GLN A 89 -34.29 -22.36 26.97
C GLN A 89 -34.54 -23.27 28.18
N GLN A 90 -35.77 -23.30 28.71
CA GLN A 90 -36.15 -24.27 29.76
C GLN A 90 -36.10 -25.71 29.23
N ALA A 91 -36.54 -25.94 27.99
CA ALA A 91 -36.47 -27.23 27.32
C ALA A 91 -35.02 -27.71 27.14
N VAL A 92 -34.16 -26.86 26.57
CA VAL A 92 -32.73 -27.14 26.42
C VAL A 92 -32.06 -27.36 27.78
N SER A 93 -32.32 -26.49 28.76
CA SER A 93 -31.76 -26.62 30.12
C SER A 93 -32.15 -27.94 30.79
N ARG A 94 -33.36 -28.46 30.57
CA ARG A 94 -33.80 -29.75 31.11
C ARG A 94 -33.19 -30.94 30.37
N LEU A 95 -33.05 -30.86 29.05
CA LEU A 95 -32.42 -31.91 28.26
C LEU A 95 -30.93 -32.05 28.55
N LEU A 96 -30.27 -30.95 28.93
CA LEU A 96 -28.86 -30.92 29.33
C LEU A 96 -28.65 -31.17 30.84
N ALA A 97 -29.72 -31.33 31.62
CA ALA A 97 -29.61 -31.56 33.05
C ALA A 97 -28.93 -32.92 33.32
N GLY A 98 -27.77 -32.91 33.97
CA GLY A 98 -26.98 -34.11 34.25
C GLY A 98 -25.95 -34.47 33.17
N THR A 99 -25.77 -33.62 32.15
CA THR A 99 -24.67 -33.72 31.19
C THR A 99 -23.57 -32.71 31.51
N ASP A 100 -22.38 -32.91 30.94
CA ASP A 100 -21.28 -31.94 30.97
C ASP A 100 -21.47 -30.83 29.94
N VAL A 101 -22.68 -30.59 29.42
CA VAL A 101 -22.92 -29.61 28.36
C VAL A 101 -23.75 -28.44 28.90
N SER A 102 -23.25 -27.23 28.69
CA SER A 102 -23.91 -25.95 28.97
C SER A 102 -24.39 -25.29 27.67
N TYR A 103 -25.08 -24.15 27.78
CA TYR A 103 -25.52 -23.40 26.60
C TYR A 103 -25.44 -21.90 26.83
N ARG A 104 -25.27 -21.13 25.74
CA ARG A 104 -25.42 -19.68 25.70
C ARG A 104 -26.38 -19.28 24.59
N VAL A 105 -27.08 -18.17 24.77
CA VAL A 105 -27.93 -17.59 23.72
C VAL A 105 -27.06 -16.71 22.83
N SER A 106 -26.97 -17.04 21.53
CA SER A 106 -26.12 -16.32 20.56
C SER A 106 -26.89 -15.37 19.63
N GLY A 107 -28.22 -15.28 19.80
CA GLY A 107 -29.11 -14.39 19.06
C GLY A 107 -30.59 -14.59 19.43
N PRO A 108 -31.53 -13.85 18.82
CA PRO A 108 -32.95 -13.79 19.25
C PRO A 108 -33.72 -15.12 19.30
N ARG A 109 -33.27 -16.13 18.53
CA ARG A 109 -33.79 -17.51 18.53
C ARG A 109 -32.66 -18.52 18.29
N SER A 110 -31.50 -18.28 18.88
CA SER A 110 -30.30 -19.08 18.64
C SER A 110 -29.62 -19.42 19.95
N ILE A 111 -29.40 -20.71 20.17
CA ILE A 111 -28.68 -21.28 21.30
C ILE A 111 -27.43 -21.97 20.76
N VAL A 112 -26.28 -21.71 21.36
CA VAL A 112 -25.04 -22.45 21.11
C VAL A 112 -24.75 -23.29 22.34
N LEU A 113 -24.65 -24.60 22.16
CA LEU A 113 -24.22 -25.51 23.24
C LEU A 113 -22.71 -25.47 23.36
N GLN A 114 -22.24 -25.63 24.58
CA GLN A 114 -20.83 -25.60 24.92
C GLN A 114 -20.58 -26.69 25.94
N ASP A 115 -19.66 -27.61 25.67
CA ASP A 115 -19.16 -28.52 26.69
C ASP A 115 -18.61 -27.69 27.88
N ARG A 116 -18.94 -28.05 29.13
CA ARG A 116 -18.49 -27.35 30.35
C ARG A 116 -16.97 -27.38 30.48
N VAL A 117 -16.29 -28.36 29.88
CA VAL A 117 -14.83 -28.44 29.82
C VAL A 117 -14.31 -27.62 28.62
N SER A 118 -14.99 -27.63 27.47
CA SER A 118 -14.60 -26.86 26.25
C SER A 118 -15.13 -25.42 26.19
N ALA A 119 -15.96 -24.97 27.13
CA ALA A 119 -16.37 -23.57 27.25
C ALA A 119 -15.23 -22.66 27.79
N ALA A 120 -14.05 -23.25 28.02
CA ALA A 120 -12.76 -22.57 28.18
C ALA A 120 -11.95 -22.47 26.86
N HIS A 121 -12.33 -23.25 25.83
CA HIS A 121 -11.58 -23.49 24.60
C HIS A 121 -12.56 -23.64 23.43
N ALA A 122 -13.12 -22.52 22.96
CA ALA A 122 -13.93 -22.54 21.75
C ALA A 122 -13.01 -22.65 20.52
N THR A 123 -12.87 -23.84 19.96
CA THR A 123 -12.59 -24.03 18.53
C THR A 123 -13.86 -23.69 17.73
N PRO A 124 -13.78 -22.99 16.58
CA PRO A 124 -14.95 -22.66 15.79
C PRO A 124 -15.55 -23.89 15.11
N ALA A 125 -16.84 -23.80 14.77
CA ALA A 125 -17.63 -24.83 14.12
C ALA A 125 -16.99 -25.35 12.80
N ALA A 126 -17.21 -26.64 12.54
CA ALA A 126 -16.82 -27.33 11.31
C ALA A 126 -17.14 -26.49 10.06
N GLY A 127 -16.11 -26.22 9.26
CA GLY A 127 -16.12 -25.29 8.13
C GLY A 127 -15.24 -24.05 8.33
N THR A 128 -14.71 -23.83 9.53
CA THR A 128 -13.72 -22.79 9.82
C THR A 128 -12.46 -23.48 10.37
N PRO A 129 -11.27 -23.30 9.77
CA PRO A 129 -10.04 -23.73 10.43
C PRO A 129 -9.96 -23.03 11.79
N PRO A 130 -9.55 -23.73 12.87
CA PRO A 130 -9.19 -23.06 14.11
C PRO A 130 -8.19 -21.92 13.82
N PRO A 131 -8.17 -20.83 14.60
CA PRO A 131 -6.92 -20.11 14.77
C PRO A 131 -5.95 -21.12 15.36
N ASP A 132 -5.05 -21.66 14.53
CA ASP A 132 -4.01 -22.57 14.99
C ASP A 132 -3.31 -21.89 16.17
N GLY A 133 -3.33 -22.52 17.35
CA GLY A 133 -2.66 -22.05 18.57
C GLY A 133 -1.12 -21.99 18.45
N SER A 134 -0.59 -21.92 17.23
CA SER A 134 0.81 -21.71 16.93
C SER A 134 1.23 -20.27 17.27
N THR A 135 2.29 -20.12 18.05
CA THR A 135 2.80 -18.83 18.54
C THR A 135 3.99 -18.31 17.73
N VAL A 136 4.50 -19.12 16.79
CA VAL A 136 5.23 -18.60 15.64
C VAL A 136 4.18 -17.91 14.79
N LEU A 137 4.10 -16.59 14.93
CA LEU A 137 3.13 -15.69 14.30
C LEU A 137 2.68 -16.25 12.94
N ASN A 138 1.43 -16.65 12.77
CA ASN A 138 0.99 -16.93 11.39
C ASN A 138 1.00 -15.60 10.63
N THR A 139 1.61 -15.46 9.44
CA THR A 139 1.10 -14.41 8.55
C THR A 139 -0.39 -14.68 8.42
N ILE A 140 -1.25 -13.71 8.75
CA ILE A 140 -2.69 -13.95 8.73
C ILE A 140 -3.03 -14.41 7.33
N ASN A 141 -3.35 -15.69 7.28
CA ASN A 141 -3.48 -16.39 6.05
C ASN A 141 -4.89 -16.07 5.59
N ILE A 142 -5.03 -15.10 4.68
CA ILE A 142 -6.31 -14.66 4.09
C ILE A 142 -6.86 -15.78 3.16
N GLN A 143 -6.63 -17.05 3.50
CA GLN A 143 -6.74 -18.26 2.68
C GLN A 143 -7.89 -19.17 3.12
N GLY A 144 -8.51 -18.93 4.28
CA GLY A 144 -9.74 -19.60 4.69
C GLY A 144 -10.85 -18.58 4.85
N GLY A 145 -12.03 -18.84 4.31
CA GLY A 145 -13.23 -18.02 4.50
C GLY A 145 -13.70 -17.83 5.95
N GLY A 146 -12.90 -18.22 6.95
CA GLY A 146 -13.09 -17.82 8.33
C GLY A 146 -12.63 -16.38 8.54
N ALA A 147 -13.57 -15.44 8.51
CA ALA A 147 -13.26 -14.06 8.85
C ALA A 147 -12.79 -13.96 10.31
N SER A 148 -11.61 -13.36 10.52
CA SER A 148 -11.17 -12.90 11.84
C SER A 148 -12.31 -12.10 12.48
N THR A 149 -12.58 -12.36 13.76
CA THR A 149 -13.65 -11.67 14.50
C THR A 149 -13.04 -10.64 15.44
N VAL A 150 -13.90 -9.82 16.05
CA VAL A 150 -13.50 -8.88 17.13
C VAL A 150 -12.90 -9.59 18.36
N TYR A 151 -13.09 -10.90 18.49
CA TYR A 151 -12.60 -11.71 19.62
C TYR A 151 -11.24 -12.35 19.35
N THR A 152 -10.91 -12.59 18.08
CA THR A 152 -9.66 -13.25 17.65
C THR A 152 -8.39 -12.68 18.30
N PRO A 153 -8.22 -11.35 18.48
CA PRO A 153 -7.05 -10.81 19.17
C PRO A 153 -6.87 -11.29 20.62
N PHE A 154 -7.95 -11.62 21.33
CA PHE A 154 -7.94 -12.11 22.72
C PHE A 154 -7.75 -13.62 22.82
N GLU A 155 -7.95 -14.35 21.73
CA GLU A 155 -7.73 -15.80 21.64
C GLU A 155 -6.32 -16.13 21.11
N THR A 156 -5.67 -15.15 20.47
CA THR A 156 -4.35 -15.30 19.86
C THR A 156 -3.23 -15.02 20.86
N ALA A 157 -2.34 -16.01 21.05
CA ALA A 157 -1.15 -15.94 21.90
C ALA A 157 0.02 -15.13 21.31
N ALA A 158 -0.28 -13.95 20.79
CA ALA A 158 0.65 -13.02 20.16
C ALA A 158 0.13 -11.58 20.20
N ALA A 159 0.99 -10.61 19.85
CA ALA A 159 0.60 -9.21 19.70
C ALA A 159 -0.19 -8.99 18.38
N ALA A 160 -1.47 -9.39 18.40
CA ALA A 160 -2.39 -9.27 17.27
C ALA A 160 -3.46 -8.19 17.50
N SER A 161 -4.01 -7.65 16.40
CA SER A 161 -5.19 -6.79 16.39
C SER A 161 -6.04 -7.04 15.17
N HIS A 162 -7.35 -6.85 15.31
CA HIS A 162 -8.32 -6.95 14.21
C HIS A 162 -9.13 -5.64 14.15
N ILE A 163 -9.23 -5.05 12.96
CA ILE A 163 -10.04 -3.87 12.67
C ILE A 163 -11.20 -4.35 11.78
N PRO A 164 -12.41 -4.53 12.34
CA PRO A 164 -13.55 -5.05 11.60
C PRO A 164 -14.15 -3.98 10.67
N ALA A 165 -14.92 -4.42 9.66
CA ALA A 165 -15.60 -3.54 8.70
C ALA A 165 -16.47 -2.47 9.40
N GLU A 166 -17.16 -2.82 10.49
CA GLU A 166 -18.00 -1.88 11.24
C GLU A 166 -17.17 -0.74 11.85
N ARG A 167 -15.94 -1.02 12.31
CA ARG A 167 -15.05 0.02 12.85
C ARG A 167 -14.52 0.92 11.74
N ILE A 168 -14.18 0.35 10.59
CA ILE A 168 -13.79 1.11 9.39
C ILE A 168 -14.92 2.05 8.99
N GLU A 169 -16.16 1.57 8.93
CA GLU A 169 -17.32 2.40 8.57
C GLU A 169 -17.55 3.56 9.54
N ARG A 170 -17.44 3.31 10.85
CA ARG A 170 -17.60 4.33 11.88
C ARG A 170 -16.48 5.37 11.83
N PHE A 171 -15.23 4.95 11.62
CA PHE A 171 -14.04 5.77 11.85
C PHE A 171 -13.05 5.85 10.67
N ARG A 172 -13.51 5.72 9.42
CA ARG A 172 -12.67 5.84 8.21
C ARG A 172 -12.02 7.22 7.99
N GLY A 173 -12.41 8.25 8.74
CA GLY A 173 -11.84 9.59 8.61
C GLY A 173 -12.06 10.26 7.26
N SER A 174 -11.17 11.20 6.93
CA SER A 174 -11.05 11.86 5.61
C SER A 174 -9.95 11.26 4.73
N SER A 175 -9.22 10.28 5.25
CA SER A 175 -8.11 9.59 4.59
C SER A 175 -8.12 8.10 4.95
N PRO A 176 -7.84 7.18 4.01
CA PRO A 176 -7.72 5.75 4.31
C PRO A 176 -6.75 5.42 5.45
N ALA A 177 -5.71 6.24 5.67
CA ALA A 177 -4.76 6.09 6.78
C ALA A 177 -5.43 6.19 8.16
N ASP A 178 -6.57 6.88 8.28
CA ASP A 178 -7.26 7.10 9.54
C ASP A 178 -7.87 5.81 10.15
N ILE A 179 -8.01 4.72 9.36
CA ILE A 179 -8.52 3.42 9.84
C ILE A 179 -7.65 2.80 10.94
N PHE A 180 -6.35 3.11 10.96
CA PHE A 180 -5.39 2.59 11.94
C PHE A 180 -5.35 3.39 13.25
N ARG A 181 -6.06 4.52 13.32
CA ARG A 181 -6.08 5.32 14.56
C ARG A 181 -6.65 4.49 15.70
N GLY A 182 -6.01 4.58 16.86
CA GLY A 182 -6.44 3.92 18.08
C GLY A 182 -6.13 2.43 18.15
N THR A 183 -5.50 1.85 17.13
CA THR A 183 -4.96 0.49 17.22
C THR A 183 -3.65 0.50 18.04
N PRO A 184 -3.51 -0.34 19.09
CA PRO A 184 -2.30 -0.37 19.91
C PRO A 184 -1.04 -0.67 19.09
N GLY A 185 0.00 0.14 19.25
CA GLY A 185 1.29 -0.05 18.57
C GLY A 185 1.29 0.16 17.05
N VAL A 186 0.16 0.59 16.45
CA VAL A 186 0.00 0.72 15.00
C VAL A 186 -0.52 2.11 14.66
N LEU A 187 0.12 2.76 13.70
CA LEU A 187 -0.27 4.06 13.16
C LEU A 187 -0.06 4.03 11.65
N SER A 188 -0.58 5.05 10.95
CA SER A 188 -0.22 5.26 9.55
C SER A 188 0.32 6.68 9.34
N GLY A 189 1.47 6.77 8.67
CA GLY A 189 2.05 8.02 8.18
C GLY A 189 1.35 8.54 6.93
N GLU A 190 1.71 9.76 6.50
CA GLU A 190 1.22 10.41 5.27
C GLU A 190 -0.31 10.56 5.16
N ALA A 191 -1.04 10.56 6.28
CA ALA A 191 -2.50 10.66 6.28
C ALA A 191 -3.08 11.92 5.60
N ARG A 192 -2.26 12.97 5.45
CA ARG A 192 -2.64 14.28 4.88
C ARG A 192 -1.98 14.60 3.54
N ASN A 193 -0.90 13.91 3.19
CA ASN A 193 -0.09 14.12 1.99
C ASN A 193 0.27 12.76 1.36
N GLY A 194 -0.73 11.94 1.05
CA GLY A 194 -0.51 10.55 0.58
C GLY A 194 -1.24 10.17 -0.71
N ALA A 195 -2.01 11.10 -1.31
CA ALA A 195 -2.92 10.81 -2.43
C ALA A 195 -3.86 9.60 -2.18
N GLY A 196 -4.34 9.44 -0.94
CA GLY A 196 -5.22 8.33 -0.56
C GLY A 196 -4.49 7.02 -0.24
N SER A 197 -3.19 7.06 0.04
CA SER A 197 -2.43 5.90 0.49
C SER A 197 -2.49 5.64 1.99
N VAL A 198 -2.05 4.45 2.38
CA VAL A 198 -1.68 4.06 3.74
C VAL A 198 -0.18 3.78 3.78
N ASP A 199 0.53 4.32 4.77
CA ASP A 199 1.94 3.98 5.08
C ASP A 199 2.01 3.53 6.54
N VAL A 200 2.10 2.22 6.79
CA VAL A 200 1.92 1.65 8.14
C VAL A 200 3.21 1.74 8.96
N ASN A 201 3.07 2.15 10.22
CA ASN A 201 4.08 2.08 11.26
C ASN A 201 3.67 1.05 12.31
N ILE A 202 4.56 0.12 12.65
CA ILE A 202 4.40 -0.78 13.78
C ILE A 202 5.54 -0.53 14.77
N ARG A 203 5.19 -0.15 16.00
CA ARG A 203 6.14 0.01 17.12
C ARG A 203 7.33 0.94 16.84
N GLY A 204 7.15 1.93 15.96
CA GLY A 204 8.18 2.88 15.54
C GLY A 204 8.98 2.48 14.31
N MET A 205 8.70 1.30 13.73
CA MET A 205 9.27 0.83 12.47
C MET A 205 8.29 1.11 11.32
N GLN A 206 8.74 1.87 10.32
CA GLN A 206 7.97 2.25 9.13
C GLN A 206 8.87 2.32 7.89
N GLY A 207 8.28 2.18 6.71
CA GLY A 207 8.95 2.38 5.44
C GLY A 207 9.87 1.23 5.02
N MET A 208 10.44 1.33 3.81
CA MET A 208 11.54 0.49 3.30
C MET A 208 11.30 -1.04 3.37
N GLY A 209 10.04 -1.48 3.46
CA GLY A 209 9.69 -2.89 3.64
C GLY A 209 9.82 -3.42 5.07
N ARG A 210 9.92 -2.57 6.10
CA ARG A 210 9.98 -3.00 7.51
C ARG A 210 8.66 -3.60 8.01
N VAL A 211 7.55 -3.06 7.52
CA VAL A 211 6.19 -3.62 7.72
C VAL A 211 5.74 -4.22 6.39
N GLN A 212 5.34 -5.49 6.40
CA GLN A 212 4.74 -6.12 5.23
C GLN A 212 3.25 -5.75 5.16
N VAL A 213 2.82 -5.09 4.09
CA VAL A 213 1.40 -4.78 3.86
C VAL A 213 0.92 -5.55 2.66
N SER A 214 -0.15 -6.34 2.83
CA SER A 214 -0.77 -7.11 1.75
C SER A 214 -2.26 -6.78 1.63
N VAL A 215 -2.75 -6.79 0.38
CA VAL A 215 -4.18 -6.74 0.07
C VAL A 215 -4.51 -8.07 -0.58
N ASP A 216 -5.36 -8.86 0.06
CA ASP A 216 -5.75 -10.17 -0.48
C ASP A 216 -4.49 -11.01 -0.85
N GLY A 217 -3.49 -11.02 0.04
CA GLY A 217 -2.25 -11.80 -0.10
C GLY A 217 -1.24 -11.23 -1.11
N ALA A 218 -1.61 -10.22 -1.89
CA ALA A 218 -0.70 -9.54 -2.82
C ALA A 218 -0.06 -8.31 -2.18
N GLU A 219 1.23 -8.08 -2.45
CA GLU A 219 1.88 -6.82 -2.07
C GLU A 219 1.54 -5.72 -3.08
N ASN A 220 1.21 -4.54 -2.55
CA ASN A 220 0.84 -3.38 -3.35
C ASN A 220 1.45 -2.06 -2.82
N ALA A 221 2.54 -2.17 -2.07
CA ALA A 221 3.22 -1.03 -1.48
C ALA A 221 4.26 -0.42 -2.44
N LEU A 222 4.33 0.91 -2.47
CA LEU A 222 5.35 1.66 -3.23
C LEU A 222 6.21 2.50 -2.31
N GLN A 223 7.51 2.38 -2.51
CA GLN A 223 8.47 3.24 -1.83
C GLN A 223 8.65 4.53 -2.62
N ILE A 224 8.13 5.64 -2.09
CA ILE A 224 8.17 6.96 -2.72
C ILE A 224 9.16 7.83 -1.97
N SER A 225 10.12 8.42 -2.69
CA SER A 225 11.03 9.41 -2.13
C SER A 225 10.29 10.71 -1.84
N GLN A 226 10.35 11.14 -0.59
CA GLN A 226 9.80 12.42 -0.11
C GLN A 226 10.87 13.51 -0.01
N GLY A 227 11.97 13.34 -0.75
CA GLY A 227 13.11 14.25 -0.75
C GLY A 227 13.93 14.10 0.53
N TYR A 228 14.33 15.22 1.11
CA TYR A 228 14.99 15.19 2.41
C TYR A 228 14.07 14.66 3.51
N GLN A 229 12.74 14.82 3.44
CA GLN A 229 11.80 14.36 4.47
C GLN A 229 11.67 12.84 4.59
N GLY A 230 12.26 12.08 3.66
CA GLY A 230 12.46 10.65 3.82
C GLY A 230 11.79 9.81 2.73
N ILE A 231 11.25 8.66 3.12
CA ILE A 231 10.58 7.72 2.22
C ILE A 231 9.23 7.37 2.83
N SER A 232 8.21 7.28 1.99
CA SER A 232 6.91 6.71 2.37
C SER A 232 6.65 5.40 1.64
N ASN A 233 6.14 4.38 2.35
CA ASN A 233 5.79 3.08 1.78
C ASN A 233 4.28 2.96 1.59
N ARG A 234 3.78 3.44 0.46
CA ARG A 234 2.37 3.72 0.20
C ARG A 234 1.64 2.52 -0.39
N THR A 235 0.61 2.05 0.31
CA THR A 235 -0.37 1.05 -0.11
C THR A 235 -1.68 1.76 -0.51
N PHE A 236 -2.32 1.33 -1.61
CA PHE A 236 -3.52 1.98 -2.14
C PHE A 236 -4.72 1.03 -2.17
N LEU A 237 -5.81 1.43 -1.50
CA LEU A 237 -7.07 0.69 -1.48
C LEU A 237 -8.21 1.62 -1.03
N ASP A 238 -9.40 1.46 -1.60
CA ASP A 238 -10.57 2.22 -1.13
C ASP A 238 -11.19 1.55 0.13
N PRO A 239 -11.37 2.30 1.23
CA PRO A 239 -11.96 1.77 2.46
C PRO A 239 -13.34 1.12 2.30
N ASP A 240 -14.16 1.55 1.33
CA ASP A 240 -15.49 0.97 1.12
C ASP A 240 -15.45 -0.47 0.56
N LEU A 241 -14.30 -0.90 0.02
CA LEU A 241 -14.07 -2.24 -0.49
C LEU A 241 -13.31 -3.14 0.50
N ILE A 242 -12.95 -2.61 1.68
CA ILE A 242 -12.28 -3.34 2.76
C ILE A 242 -13.34 -4.03 3.63
N ALA A 243 -13.11 -5.31 3.90
CA ALA A 243 -13.96 -6.13 4.75
C ALA A 243 -13.33 -6.41 6.13
N GLY A 244 -12.03 -6.16 6.28
CA GLY A 244 -11.33 -6.18 7.57
C GLY A 244 -9.84 -5.92 7.40
N VAL A 245 -9.18 -5.51 8.47
CA VAL A 245 -7.73 -5.39 8.55
C VAL A 245 -7.21 -6.17 9.74
N ASP A 246 -6.22 -7.00 9.46
CA ASP A 246 -5.63 -7.93 10.39
C ASP A 246 -4.16 -7.54 10.59
N VAL A 247 -3.77 -7.29 11.84
CA VAL A 247 -2.43 -6.77 12.17
C VAL A 247 -1.73 -7.70 13.12
N ILE A 248 -0.51 -8.08 12.75
CA ILE A 248 0.42 -8.82 13.60
C ILE A 248 1.65 -7.97 13.82
N ARG A 249 1.99 -7.76 15.09
CA ARG A 249 3.19 -7.03 15.51
C ARG A 249 4.26 -8.02 15.93
N GLY A 250 5.48 -7.81 15.45
CA GLY A 250 6.62 -8.68 15.72
C GLY A 250 7.03 -9.50 14.50
N ALA A 251 8.22 -10.07 14.60
CA ALA A 251 8.84 -10.86 13.54
C ALA A 251 8.22 -12.25 13.41
N ASP A 252 8.04 -12.70 12.17
CA ASP A 252 7.56 -14.04 11.84
C ASP A 252 8.46 -14.71 10.78
N VAL A 253 8.61 -16.04 10.86
CA VAL A 253 9.33 -16.86 9.88
C VAL A 253 8.54 -17.11 8.58
N SER A 254 7.21 -16.94 8.58
CA SER A 254 6.43 -16.99 7.33
C SER A 254 6.38 -15.62 6.61
N SER A 255 6.49 -14.52 7.37
CA SER A 255 6.53 -13.15 6.86
C SER A 255 7.93 -12.70 6.42
N ARG A 256 7.97 -11.64 5.61
CA ARG A 256 9.19 -10.88 5.26
C ARG A 256 9.33 -9.57 6.05
N GLY A 257 8.28 -9.14 6.75
CA GLY A 257 8.29 -7.90 7.52
C GLY A 257 9.00 -8.07 8.85
N ILE A 258 10.06 -7.30 9.10
CA ILE A 258 10.80 -7.39 10.37
C ILE A 258 10.08 -6.80 11.57
N ALA A 259 9.13 -5.89 11.35
CA ALA A 259 8.27 -5.31 12.37
C ALA A 259 6.91 -6.03 12.49
N GLY A 260 6.59 -6.88 11.52
CA GLY A 260 5.31 -7.58 11.42
C GLY A 260 4.57 -7.29 10.12
N SER A 261 3.30 -7.65 10.10
CA SER A 261 2.47 -7.66 8.90
C SER A 261 1.09 -7.04 9.13
N VAL A 262 0.57 -6.44 8.06
CA VAL A 262 -0.80 -5.94 7.95
C VAL A 262 -1.45 -6.57 6.74
N ALA A 263 -2.50 -7.32 6.98
CA ALA A 263 -3.28 -8.05 5.99
C ALA A 263 -4.64 -7.36 5.81
N LEU A 264 -4.84 -6.70 4.67
CA LEU A 264 -6.11 -6.11 4.30
C LEU A 264 -6.93 -7.13 3.51
N ARG A 265 -8.15 -7.41 3.96
CA ARG A 265 -9.12 -8.27 3.27
C ARG A 265 -10.11 -7.41 2.51
N THR A 266 -10.31 -7.67 1.22
CA THR A 266 -11.41 -7.02 0.47
C THR A 266 -12.67 -7.88 0.48
N LEU A 267 -13.82 -7.26 0.18
CA LEU A 267 -15.14 -7.91 0.19
C LEU A 267 -15.17 -9.22 -0.63
N THR A 268 -15.89 -10.22 -0.13
CA THR A 268 -16.22 -11.48 -0.80
C THR A 268 -17.73 -11.59 -1.01
N ALA A 269 -18.18 -12.63 -1.73
CA ALA A 269 -19.61 -12.85 -1.93
C ALA A 269 -20.37 -13.04 -0.60
N ASP A 270 -19.73 -13.61 0.43
CA ASP A 270 -20.30 -13.78 1.77
C ASP A 270 -20.60 -12.45 2.48
N ASP A 271 -19.84 -11.40 2.17
CA ASP A 271 -20.07 -10.08 2.77
C ASP A 271 -21.29 -9.36 2.13
N ILE A 272 -21.81 -9.87 1.00
CA ILE A 272 -22.85 -9.21 0.19
C ILE A 272 -24.14 -10.05 0.08
N VAL A 273 -24.02 -11.36 -0.12
CA VAL A 273 -25.16 -12.27 -0.27
C VAL A 273 -25.61 -12.74 1.11
N ARG A 274 -26.87 -12.51 1.45
CA ARG A 274 -27.40 -12.90 2.77
C ARG A 274 -27.44 -14.43 2.88
N PRO A 275 -27.30 -14.99 4.10
CA PRO A 275 -27.42 -16.42 4.31
C PRO A 275 -28.74 -16.98 3.78
N GLY A 276 -28.67 -17.96 2.87
CA GLY A 276 -29.83 -18.58 2.21
C GLY A 276 -30.23 -17.94 0.88
N ASP A 277 -29.68 -16.79 0.51
CA ASP A 277 -29.88 -16.15 -0.79
C ASP A 277 -28.76 -16.58 -1.78
N THR A 278 -29.04 -16.48 -3.08
CA THR A 278 -28.07 -16.81 -4.16
C THR A 278 -27.45 -15.57 -4.81
N TRP A 279 -27.95 -14.39 -4.48
CA TRP A 279 -27.45 -13.12 -5.01
C TRP A 279 -27.69 -11.98 -4.04
N GLY A 280 -26.86 -10.95 -4.15
CA GLY A 280 -26.95 -9.73 -3.35
C GLY A 280 -26.34 -8.54 -4.04
N VAL A 281 -26.88 -7.35 -3.76
CA VAL A 281 -26.35 -6.07 -4.21
C VAL A 281 -26.32 -5.11 -3.02
N ARG A 282 -25.15 -4.51 -2.78
CA ARG A 282 -24.96 -3.40 -1.85
C ARG A 282 -24.76 -2.11 -2.63
N VAL A 283 -25.60 -1.13 -2.38
CA VAL A 283 -25.45 0.25 -2.89
C VAL A 283 -25.21 1.16 -1.70
N LYS A 284 -24.16 1.95 -1.74
CA LYS A 284 -23.83 2.92 -0.70
C LYS A 284 -23.65 4.29 -1.31
N GLY A 285 -24.19 5.30 -0.65
CA GLY A 285 -24.01 6.70 -1.02
C GLY A 285 -23.88 7.55 0.23
N GLY A 286 -23.03 8.57 0.19
CA GLY A 286 -22.88 9.48 1.31
C GLY A 286 -22.17 10.76 0.94
N PHE A 287 -22.30 11.75 1.84
CA PHE A 287 -21.63 13.03 1.72
C PHE A 287 -20.88 13.37 3.01
N GLY A 288 -19.87 14.21 2.88
CA GLY A 288 -19.20 14.87 3.98
C GLY A 288 -19.28 16.39 3.84
N THR A 289 -18.93 17.08 4.92
CA THR A 289 -18.81 18.55 4.94
C THR A 289 -17.34 18.96 5.15
N ASN A 290 -17.10 20.22 5.52
CA ASN A 290 -15.77 20.71 5.91
C ASN A 290 -14.72 20.76 4.78
N THR A 291 -15.14 20.84 3.51
CA THR A 291 -14.20 20.96 2.38
C THR A 291 -14.55 22.10 1.43
N SER A 292 -13.54 22.79 0.90
CA SER A 292 -13.68 23.80 -0.14
C SER A 292 -13.12 23.30 -1.47
N LYS A 293 -13.66 23.81 -2.58
CA LYS A 293 -13.18 23.47 -3.91
C LYS A 293 -11.77 24.08 -4.09
N PRO A 294 -10.77 23.31 -4.51
CA PRO A 294 -9.44 23.85 -4.74
C PRO A 294 -9.45 24.94 -5.82
N GLU A 295 -8.85 26.09 -5.51
CA GLU A 295 -8.68 27.20 -6.44
C GLU A 295 -7.19 27.36 -6.78
N GLN A 296 -6.84 27.23 -8.06
CA GLN A 296 -5.45 27.34 -8.50
C GLN A 296 -4.84 28.68 -8.07
N GLY A 297 -3.64 28.62 -7.46
CA GLY A 297 -2.92 29.82 -7.01
C GLY A 297 -3.46 30.46 -5.74
N ALA A 298 -4.51 29.90 -5.12
CA ALA A 298 -4.94 30.30 -3.79
C ALA A 298 -3.78 30.17 -2.81
N VAL A 299 -3.71 31.10 -1.85
CA VAL A 299 -2.66 31.14 -0.82
C VAL A 299 -3.28 30.96 0.56
N GLY A 300 -2.60 30.20 1.43
CA GLY A 300 -3.01 29.98 2.82
C GLY A 300 -2.03 30.61 3.81
N GLY A 301 -2.39 30.58 5.09
CA GLY A 301 -1.51 30.94 6.20
C GLY A 301 -0.99 32.38 6.14
N TYR A 302 0.27 32.56 6.57
CA TYR A 302 0.97 33.85 6.51
C TYR A 302 2.10 33.83 5.48
N ALA A 303 2.26 34.93 4.75
CA ALA A 303 3.50 35.29 4.09
C ALA A 303 4.48 35.85 5.14
N TRP A 304 5.67 35.27 5.25
CA TRP A 304 6.64 35.65 6.27
C TRP A 304 7.79 36.50 5.72
N PRO A 305 8.35 37.41 6.53
CA PRO A 305 9.60 38.10 6.17
C PRO A 305 10.76 37.10 6.03
N ILE A 306 11.46 37.13 4.89
CA ILE A 306 12.58 36.20 4.60
C ILE A 306 13.93 36.84 4.94
N VAL A 307 14.11 38.13 4.65
CA VAL A 307 15.28 38.94 5.03
C VAL A 307 14.84 40.37 5.40
N PRO A 308 15.62 41.13 6.19
CA PRO A 308 15.20 42.44 6.73
C PRO A 308 14.80 43.52 5.71
N TRP A 309 15.25 43.41 4.46
CA TRP A 309 15.08 44.43 3.41
C TRP A 309 14.12 44.03 2.29
N LEU A 310 13.58 42.80 2.28
CA LEU A 310 12.56 42.38 1.31
C LEU A 310 11.17 42.45 1.93
N GLU A 311 10.18 42.83 1.11
CA GLU A 311 8.77 42.75 1.51
C GLU A 311 8.27 41.29 1.43
N PRO A 312 7.36 40.87 2.34
CA PRO A 312 6.79 41.68 3.41
C PRO A 312 7.73 41.80 4.62
N LYS A 313 7.82 42.99 5.23
CA LYS A 313 8.62 43.22 6.46
C LYS A 313 7.97 42.71 7.75
N VAL A 314 6.67 42.43 7.72
CA VAL A 314 5.89 41.83 8.81
C VAL A 314 5.11 40.62 8.27
N PRO A 315 4.71 39.64 9.10
CA PRO A 315 3.87 38.54 8.64
C PRO A 315 2.51 39.04 8.13
N VAL A 316 2.15 38.67 6.89
CA VAL A 316 0.88 39.07 6.25
C VAL A 316 -0.01 37.84 6.11
N ALA A 317 -1.18 37.86 6.75
CA ALA A 317 -2.16 36.79 6.62
C ALA A 317 -2.79 36.75 5.21
N SER A 318 -3.09 35.55 4.72
CA SER A 318 -3.87 35.38 3.49
C SER A 318 -5.25 36.03 3.60
N GLY A 319 -5.73 36.64 2.51
CA GLY A 319 -7.09 37.16 2.41
C GLY A 319 -8.16 36.09 2.14
N GLN A 320 -7.76 34.84 1.88
CA GLN A 320 -8.64 33.74 1.44
C GLN A 320 -8.63 32.58 2.45
N GLY A 321 -9.43 31.53 2.21
CA GLY A 321 -9.34 30.24 2.92
C GLY A 321 -10.04 30.16 4.28
N LEU A 322 -10.63 31.24 4.81
CA LEU A 322 -11.40 31.21 6.07
C LEU A 322 -12.90 30.93 5.89
N ASP A 323 -13.37 30.83 4.64
CA ASP A 323 -14.76 30.61 4.28
C ASP A 323 -15.15 29.12 4.41
N ARG A 324 -15.04 28.60 5.63
CA ARG A 324 -15.39 27.21 5.95
C ARG A 324 -16.90 26.97 5.77
N PRO A 325 -17.32 25.95 4.97
CA PRO A 325 -18.72 25.62 4.79
C PRO A 325 -19.46 25.33 6.11
N GLY A 326 -20.77 25.54 6.11
CA GLY A 326 -21.62 25.22 7.26
C GLY A 326 -21.59 23.73 7.63
N LEU A 327 -21.81 23.40 8.91
CA LEU A 327 -21.66 22.03 9.42
C LEU A 327 -22.49 20.98 8.66
N LEU A 328 -23.68 21.34 8.19
CA LEU A 328 -24.61 20.47 7.45
C LEU A 328 -24.62 20.75 5.94
N GLN A 329 -23.75 21.63 5.44
CA GLN A 329 -23.65 21.95 4.01
C GLN A 329 -22.76 20.89 3.33
N PRO A 330 -23.31 20.03 2.46
CA PRO A 330 -22.53 19.00 1.77
C PRO A 330 -21.43 19.62 0.89
N SER A 331 -20.22 19.09 0.98
CA SER A 331 -19.06 19.58 0.22
C SER A 331 -18.14 18.50 -0.35
N SER A 332 -18.34 17.24 0.05
CA SER A 332 -17.67 16.06 -0.49
C SER A 332 -18.66 14.90 -0.66
N GLY A 333 -18.31 13.92 -1.48
CA GLY A 333 -19.21 12.80 -1.82
C GLY A 333 -18.49 11.48 -2.04
N SER A 334 -19.18 10.38 -1.75
CA SER A 334 -18.72 9.02 -2.01
C SER A 334 -19.90 8.13 -2.39
N GLY A 335 -19.67 7.16 -3.28
CA GLY A 335 -20.63 6.11 -3.58
C GLY A 335 -19.94 4.82 -4.00
N SER A 336 -20.57 3.69 -3.69
CA SER A 336 -20.12 2.38 -4.12
C SER A 336 -21.28 1.45 -4.44
N VAL A 337 -21.06 0.55 -5.39
CA VAL A 337 -21.98 -0.52 -5.76
C VAL A 337 -21.19 -1.81 -5.79
N VAL A 338 -21.67 -2.83 -5.09
CA VAL A 338 -21.07 -4.17 -5.08
C VAL A 338 -22.18 -5.17 -5.31
N ALA A 339 -22.02 -6.04 -6.31
CA ALA A 339 -22.93 -7.12 -6.63
C ALA A 339 -22.21 -8.46 -6.47
N ALA A 340 -22.90 -9.44 -5.93
CA ALA A 340 -22.37 -10.79 -5.77
C ALA A 340 -23.44 -11.84 -6.04
N THR A 341 -22.99 -13.03 -6.42
CA THR A 341 -23.81 -14.24 -6.53
C THR A 341 -23.04 -15.42 -5.97
N LYS A 342 -23.80 -16.35 -5.38
CA LYS A 342 -23.29 -17.59 -4.79
C LYS A 342 -24.04 -18.76 -5.40
N ASP A 343 -23.30 -19.81 -5.69
CA ASP A 343 -23.76 -21.11 -6.13
C ASP A 343 -23.00 -22.20 -5.37
N GLU A 344 -23.43 -23.46 -5.52
CA GLU A 344 -22.69 -24.62 -4.99
C GLU A 344 -21.28 -24.72 -5.58
N ASN A 345 -21.08 -24.27 -6.82
CA ASN A 345 -19.84 -24.49 -7.56
C ASN A 345 -18.97 -23.24 -7.71
N TYR A 346 -19.54 -22.07 -7.46
CA TYR A 346 -18.80 -20.82 -7.60
C TYR A 346 -19.41 -19.67 -6.79
N ASP A 347 -18.57 -18.69 -6.49
CA ASP A 347 -18.97 -17.39 -5.99
C ASP A 347 -18.39 -16.30 -6.90
N LEU A 348 -19.21 -15.35 -7.34
CA LEU A 348 -18.77 -14.21 -8.15
C LEU A 348 -19.07 -12.91 -7.42
N LEU A 349 -18.15 -11.95 -7.50
CA LEU A 349 -18.34 -10.60 -6.97
C LEU A 349 -17.75 -9.56 -7.94
N ALA A 350 -18.46 -8.47 -8.13
CA ALA A 350 -17.98 -7.28 -8.83
C ALA A 350 -18.36 -6.02 -8.04
N GLY A 351 -17.43 -5.07 -7.92
CA GLY A 351 -17.62 -3.85 -7.16
C GLY A 351 -16.97 -2.64 -7.81
N TYR A 352 -17.59 -1.48 -7.62
CA TYR A 352 -17.06 -0.18 -8.01
C TYR A 352 -17.27 0.83 -6.88
N ALA A 353 -16.26 1.65 -6.61
CA ALA A 353 -16.33 2.75 -5.65
C ALA A 353 -15.77 4.04 -6.27
N TYR A 354 -16.40 5.16 -5.94
CA TYR A 354 -16.00 6.51 -6.33
C TYR A 354 -16.08 7.46 -5.14
N ARG A 355 -15.06 8.30 -4.97
CA ARG A 355 -15.02 9.35 -3.94
C ARG A 355 -14.41 10.62 -4.48
N LYS A 356 -14.94 11.75 -4.06
CA LYS A 356 -14.40 13.08 -4.37
C LYS A 356 -14.53 14.01 -3.17
N GLN A 357 -13.42 14.63 -2.79
CA GLN A 357 -13.37 15.66 -1.75
C GLN A 357 -12.44 16.80 -2.16
N GLY A 358 -12.80 18.01 -1.73
CA GLY A 358 -11.95 19.19 -1.86
C GLY A 358 -10.90 19.29 -0.76
N ASN A 359 -10.31 20.47 -0.60
CA ASN A 359 -9.40 20.77 0.51
C ASN A 359 -10.19 20.85 1.81
N TYR A 360 -9.76 20.17 2.87
CA TYR A 360 -10.47 20.26 4.14
C TYR A 360 -10.06 21.52 4.92
N HIS A 361 -10.90 21.98 5.83
CA HIS A 361 -10.52 23.06 6.76
C HIS A 361 -10.00 22.50 8.08
N ALA A 362 -9.01 23.17 8.67
CA ALA A 362 -8.44 22.86 9.97
C ALA A 362 -9.42 23.13 11.12
N GLY A 363 -9.10 22.60 12.31
CA GLY A 363 -9.81 22.94 13.54
C GLY A 363 -9.63 24.41 13.95
N ARG A 364 -10.37 24.86 14.97
CA ARG A 364 -10.25 26.23 15.51
C ARG A 364 -9.56 26.30 16.87
N ASN A 365 -9.51 25.18 17.60
CA ASN A 365 -9.07 25.15 18.99
C ASN A 365 -7.71 24.46 19.11
N GLY A 366 -6.63 25.21 19.32
CA GLY A 366 -5.29 24.65 19.52
C GLY A 366 -4.17 25.58 19.05
N PRO A 367 -2.92 25.07 18.95
CA PRO A 367 -1.74 25.88 18.66
C PRO A 367 -1.58 26.18 17.16
N ALA A 368 -2.58 26.83 16.55
CA ALA A 368 -2.50 27.31 15.18
C ALA A 368 -1.44 28.42 15.02
N ALA A 369 -1.18 28.85 13.77
CA ALA A 369 -0.19 29.89 13.48
C ALA A 369 -0.43 31.15 14.33
N SER A 370 0.62 31.57 15.03
CA SER A 370 0.60 32.71 15.96
C SER A 370 1.90 33.50 15.80
N PRO A 371 1.93 34.50 14.90
CA PRO A 371 3.09 35.36 14.73
C PRO A 371 3.32 36.27 15.94
N VAL A 372 4.51 36.20 16.52
CA VAL A 372 4.94 37.02 17.66
C VAL A 372 6.16 37.85 17.28
N ASN A 373 6.11 39.15 17.55
CA ASN A 373 7.23 40.06 17.36
C ASN A 373 8.19 39.97 18.55
N LEU A 374 9.43 39.56 18.31
CA LEU A 374 10.48 39.45 19.33
C LEU A 374 11.38 40.70 19.39
N GLY A 375 11.03 41.75 18.67
CA GLY A 375 11.79 43.00 18.57
C GLY A 375 13.02 42.88 17.67
N PRO A 376 13.94 43.86 17.75
CA PRO A 376 15.11 43.89 16.89
C PRO A 376 16.07 42.73 17.15
N ARG A 377 16.58 42.10 16.08
CA ARG A 377 17.61 41.05 16.18
C ARG A 377 18.63 41.15 15.05
N PRO A 378 19.90 40.82 15.29
CA PRO A 378 20.90 40.76 14.22
C PRO A 378 20.48 39.74 13.16
N TYR A 379 20.69 40.07 11.88
CA TYR A 379 20.51 39.11 10.79
C TYR A 379 21.77 38.26 10.67
N CYS A 380 21.61 36.96 10.90
CA CYS A 380 22.71 35.99 10.81
C CYS A 380 22.42 34.96 9.73
N TYR A 381 23.37 34.78 8.82
CA TYR A 381 23.34 33.70 7.84
C TYR A 381 23.43 32.35 8.54
N SER A 382 23.02 31.27 7.85
CA SER A 382 23.04 29.91 8.40
C SER A 382 24.41 29.48 8.96
N GLY A 383 25.51 30.02 8.41
CA GLY A 383 26.88 29.83 8.88
C GLY A 383 27.25 30.52 10.20
N GLY A 384 26.31 31.18 10.88
CA GLY A 384 26.54 31.90 12.14
C GLY A 384 27.19 33.27 11.99
N ILE A 385 27.49 33.69 10.75
CA ILE A 385 28.01 35.01 10.44
C ILE A 385 26.83 35.99 10.43
N CYS A 386 26.85 36.94 11.34
CA CYS A 386 25.91 38.05 11.37
C CYS A 386 26.48 39.22 10.58
N ASP A 387 25.66 39.83 9.74
CA ASP A 387 26.05 41.09 9.08
C ASP A 387 25.45 42.28 9.84
N ASP A 388 25.92 43.49 9.52
CA ASP A 388 25.54 44.73 10.19
C ASP A 388 24.05 45.09 10.03
N ARG A 389 23.35 44.46 9.07
CA ARG A 389 21.91 44.55 8.89
C ARG A 389 21.19 43.79 9.99
N SER A 390 20.17 44.42 10.57
CA SER A 390 19.34 43.81 11.61
C SER A 390 17.88 43.76 11.19
N TRP A 391 17.17 42.76 11.71
CA TRP A 391 15.73 42.78 11.76
C TRP A 391 15.29 43.92 12.68
N GLU A 392 14.49 44.85 12.18
CA GLU A 392 13.84 45.86 13.04
C GLU A 392 12.76 45.20 13.92
N ASN A 393 12.02 44.27 13.32
CA ASN A 393 11.00 43.46 13.99
C ASN A 393 11.17 42.00 13.57
N TYR A 394 11.84 41.19 14.39
CA TYR A 394 12.00 39.77 14.11
C TYR A 394 10.75 39.01 14.56
N TYR A 395 10.02 38.44 13.62
CA TYR A 395 8.84 37.63 13.91
C TYR A 395 9.17 36.14 13.98
N GLN A 396 8.53 35.46 14.94
CA GLN A 396 8.55 34.02 15.10
C GLN A 396 7.12 33.47 15.13
N ASN A 397 6.91 32.30 14.51
CA ASN A 397 5.66 31.58 14.66
C ASN A 397 5.71 30.76 15.96
N GLU A 398 4.77 30.97 16.89
CA GLU A 398 4.62 30.12 18.08
C GLU A 398 3.67 28.93 17.85
N GLY A 399 2.97 28.91 16.70
CA GLY A 399 2.10 27.82 16.28
C GLY A 399 2.87 26.61 15.74
N ILE A 400 2.19 25.46 15.64
CA ILE A 400 2.80 24.22 15.12
C ILE A 400 2.83 24.13 13.58
N THR A 401 2.07 24.99 12.89
CA THR A 401 2.10 25.13 11.42
C THR A 401 1.88 26.60 11.01
N ASN A 402 1.94 26.88 9.70
CA ASN A 402 1.65 28.22 9.15
C ASN A 402 0.14 28.51 8.95
N TYR A 403 -0.75 27.55 9.19
CA TYR A 403 -2.18 27.73 8.96
C TYR A 403 -2.89 28.39 10.14
N ARG A 404 -3.87 29.22 9.83
CA ARG A 404 -4.73 29.92 10.80
C ARG A 404 -5.84 29.00 11.31
N PRO A 405 -6.44 29.30 12.48
CA PRO A 405 -7.61 28.56 12.97
C PRO A 405 -8.75 28.54 11.95
N GLY A 406 -9.28 27.35 11.64
CA GLY A 406 -10.41 27.18 10.73
C GLY A 406 -10.11 27.35 9.23
N GLU A 407 -8.84 27.57 8.87
CA GLU A 407 -8.43 27.81 7.50
C GLU A 407 -8.44 26.55 6.63
N GLU A 408 -8.72 26.73 5.34
CA GLU A 408 -8.57 25.73 4.29
C GLU A 408 -7.10 25.25 4.22
N VAL A 409 -6.91 23.94 4.32
CA VAL A 409 -5.59 23.32 4.19
C VAL A 409 -5.39 22.98 2.72
N LEU A 410 -4.57 23.77 2.04
CA LEU A 410 -4.36 23.64 0.60
C LEU A 410 -3.63 22.34 0.25
N ASN A 411 -3.89 21.84 -0.95
CA ASN A 411 -3.32 20.61 -1.51
C ASN A 411 -3.73 19.32 -0.76
N THR A 412 -4.94 19.28 -0.19
CA THR A 412 -5.46 18.08 0.49
C THR A 412 -6.66 17.46 -0.22
N GLN A 413 -6.99 17.95 -1.41
CA GLN A 413 -8.02 17.37 -2.26
C GLN A 413 -7.67 15.95 -2.67
N LEU A 414 -8.71 15.13 -2.85
CA LEU A 414 -8.57 13.74 -3.24
C LEU A 414 -9.79 13.29 -4.05
N GLU A 415 -9.53 12.66 -5.18
CA GLU A 415 -10.51 11.95 -5.99
C GLU A 415 -10.02 10.53 -6.24
N THR A 416 -10.83 9.52 -5.91
CA THR A 416 -10.48 8.10 -6.08
C THR A 416 -11.56 7.34 -6.83
N GLN A 417 -11.11 6.36 -7.62
CA GLN A 417 -11.95 5.36 -8.28
C GLN A 417 -11.37 3.98 -8.00
N SER A 418 -12.22 3.00 -7.71
CA SER A 418 -11.76 1.64 -7.41
C SER A 418 -12.68 0.58 -7.98
N TRP A 419 -12.08 -0.51 -8.44
CA TRP A 419 -12.74 -1.69 -9.00
C TRP A 419 -12.31 -2.92 -8.23
N LEU A 420 -13.25 -3.83 -8.03
CA LEU A 420 -13.02 -5.14 -7.42
C LEU A 420 -13.74 -6.19 -8.25
N ALA A 421 -13.05 -7.27 -8.61
CA ALA A 421 -13.67 -8.45 -9.18
C ALA A 421 -13.08 -9.69 -8.51
N LYS A 422 -13.94 -10.62 -8.10
CA LYS A 422 -13.53 -11.90 -7.52
C LYS A 422 -14.36 -13.05 -8.11
N ALA A 423 -13.69 -14.18 -8.32
CA ALA A 423 -14.34 -15.44 -8.61
C ALA A 423 -13.72 -16.52 -7.73
N THR A 424 -14.54 -17.24 -6.98
CA THR A 424 -14.16 -18.47 -6.29
C THR A 424 -14.80 -19.63 -7.03
N LEU A 425 -14.02 -20.65 -7.36
CA LEU A 425 -14.51 -21.91 -7.92
C LEU A 425 -14.34 -23.01 -6.87
N HIS A 426 -15.43 -23.69 -6.54
CA HIS A 426 -15.46 -24.84 -5.66
C HIS A 426 -15.35 -26.10 -6.51
N LEU A 427 -14.20 -26.77 -6.42
CA LEU A 427 -13.88 -27.97 -7.20
C LEU A 427 -14.11 -29.23 -6.34
N GLU A 428 -14.19 -30.40 -6.98
CA GLU A 428 -14.30 -31.68 -6.27
C GLU A 428 -13.09 -31.92 -5.33
N ASN A 429 -13.28 -32.76 -4.30
CA ASN A 429 -12.25 -33.10 -3.32
C ASN A 429 -11.71 -31.91 -2.52
N GLU A 430 -12.59 -30.97 -2.15
CA GLU A 430 -12.28 -29.85 -1.24
C GLU A 430 -11.15 -28.96 -1.77
N GLN A 431 -11.13 -28.82 -3.10
CA GLN A 431 -10.24 -27.91 -3.81
C GLN A 431 -10.97 -26.59 -4.08
N THR A 432 -10.27 -25.47 -3.93
CA THR A 432 -10.82 -24.15 -4.22
C THR A 432 -9.84 -23.32 -5.03
N LEU A 433 -10.35 -22.64 -6.06
CA LEU A 433 -9.58 -21.70 -6.87
C LEU A 433 -10.15 -20.30 -6.73
N HIS A 434 -9.33 -19.35 -6.27
CA HIS A 434 -9.69 -17.95 -6.16
C HIS A 434 -8.97 -17.12 -7.22
N LEU A 435 -9.74 -16.36 -7.98
CA LEU A 435 -9.29 -15.34 -8.92
C LEU A 435 -9.70 -13.97 -8.37
N GLY A 436 -8.78 -13.03 -8.39
CA GLY A 436 -9.02 -11.67 -7.91
C GLY A 436 -8.41 -10.61 -8.80
N TYR A 437 -9.10 -9.48 -8.94
CA TYR A 437 -8.61 -8.26 -9.55
C TYR A 437 -9.00 -7.07 -8.68
N THR A 438 -8.03 -6.20 -8.40
CA THR A 438 -8.26 -4.88 -7.81
C THR A 438 -7.65 -3.81 -8.71
N GLY A 439 -8.42 -2.75 -8.97
CA GLY A 439 -7.97 -1.58 -9.70
C GLY A 439 -8.17 -0.34 -8.84
N PHE A 440 -7.18 0.54 -8.75
CA PHE A 440 -7.26 1.80 -8.01
C PHE A 440 -6.73 2.94 -8.87
N ARG A 441 -7.45 4.07 -8.90
CA ARG A 441 -7.03 5.33 -9.53
C ARG A 441 -7.23 6.45 -8.54
N SER A 442 -6.25 7.35 -8.43
CA SER A 442 -6.32 8.51 -7.54
C SER A 442 -5.75 9.75 -8.22
N GLU A 443 -6.40 10.89 -7.97
CA GLU A 443 -5.94 12.24 -8.27
C GLU A 443 -5.97 13.03 -6.97
N GLY A 444 -4.80 13.40 -6.44
CA GLY A 444 -4.69 14.05 -5.13
C GLY A 444 -3.76 15.26 -5.13
N GLY A 445 -3.93 16.16 -4.16
CA GLY A 445 -3.02 17.29 -3.93
C GLY A 445 -1.63 16.90 -3.39
N ASP A 446 -1.26 15.62 -3.43
CA ASP A 446 0.00 15.11 -2.89
C ASP A 446 1.22 15.83 -3.46
N LEU A 447 2.03 16.38 -2.55
CA LEU A 447 3.22 17.17 -2.79
C LEU A 447 4.45 16.45 -2.24
N LEU A 448 5.62 16.79 -2.76
CA LEU A 448 6.88 16.35 -2.17
C LEU A 448 6.98 16.90 -0.73
N ALA A 449 7.02 16.04 0.28
CA ALA A 449 6.93 16.47 1.68
C ALA A 449 8.03 17.48 2.08
N SER A 450 9.23 17.39 1.48
CA SER A 450 10.29 18.40 1.66
C SER A 450 9.87 19.84 1.34
N LEU A 451 8.92 20.06 0.44
CA LEU A 451 8.39 21.39 0.12
C LEU A 451 7.45 21.93 1.21
N LEU A 452 6.92 21.06 2.07
CA LEU A 452 5.96 21.37 3.14
C LEU A 452 6.58 21.24 4.55
N SER A 453 7.91 21.27 4.61
CA SER A 453 8.68 20.95 5.82
C SER A 453 8.87 22.12 6.78
N THR A 454 8.55 23.36 6.37
CA THR A 454 8.78 24.59 7.16
C THR A 454 7.46 25.29 7.51
N GLU A 455 7.42 25.86 8.71
CA GLU A 455 6.28 26.64 9.23
C GLU A 455 6.23 28.09 8.74
N ARG A 456 7.18 28.51 7.90
CA ARG A 456 7.31 29.89 7.40
C ARG A 456 7.06 30.04 5.90
N ILE A 457 6.95 28.95 5.14
CA ILE A 457 6.57 29.04 3.73
C ILE A 457 5.06 29.23 3.64
N GLN A 458 4.64 30.21 2.85
CA GLN A 458 3.23 30.42 2.55
C GLN A 458 2.71 29.25 1.68
N PRO A 459 1.68 28.50 2.13
CA PRO A 459 1.08 27.46 1.31
C PRO A 459 0.45 28.05 0.05
N VAL A 460 0.63 27.35 -1.08
CA VAL A 460 0.05 27.71 -2.38
C VAL A 460 -0.65 26.49 -2.97
N GLN A 461 -1.87 26.67 -3.46
CA GLN A 461 -2.61 25.62 -4.16
C GLN A 461 -1.98 25.35 -5.53
N GLN A 462 -1.48 24.13 -5.72
CA GLN A 462 -0.87 23.69 -6.98
C GLN A 462 -1.87 23.69 -8.13
N ARG A 463 -1.34 23.89 -9.35
CA ARG A 463 -2.09 23.82 -10.60
C ARG A 463 -2.51 22.39 -10.95
N LEU A 464 -1.62 21.42 -10.77
CA LEU A 464 -1.86 20.02 -11.12
C LEU A 464 -1.79 19.16 -9.86
N THR A 465 -2.60 18.10 -9.85
CA THR A 465 -2.59 17.03 -8.85
C THR A 465 -1.52 15.98 -9.18
N THR A 466 -1.19 15.14 -8.21
CA THR A 466 -0.45 13.91 -8.40
C THR A 466 -1.43 12.77 -8.68
N GLY A 467 -1.16 12.01 -9.75
CA GLY A 467 -1.96 10.87 -10.19
C GLY A 467 -1.34 9.53 -9.81
N VAL A 468 -2.14 8.58 -9.37
CA VAL A 468 -1.72 7.19 -9.08
C VAL A 468 -2.66 6.21 -9.76
N GLY A 469 -2.12 5.18 -10.41
CA GLY A 469 -2.88 4.06 -10.95
C GLY A 469 -2.24 2.72 -10.60
N LEU A 470 -2.99 1.86 -9.91
CA LEU A 470 -2.60 0.51 -9.52
C LEU A 470 -3.56 -0.52 -10.11
N ASP A 471 -3.02 -1.59 -10.69
CA ASP A 471 -3.76 -2.76 -11.14
C ASP A 471 -3.10 -4.00 -10.55
N THR A 472 -3.85 -4.80 -9.78
CA THR A 472 -3.36 -6.02 -9.13
C THR A 472 -4.23 -7.21 -9.51
N GLY A 473 -3.60 -8.28 -10.02
CA GLY A 473 -4.23 -9.57 -10.27
C GLY A 473 -3.71 -10.63 -9.30
N THR A 474 -4.60 -11.48 -8.78
CA THR A 474 -4.28 -12.56 -7.84
C THR A 474 -4.88 -13.88 -8.29
N LEU A 475 -4.10 -14.95 -8.16
CA LEU A 475 -4.50 -16.34 -8.38
C LEU A 475 -4.15 -17.12 -7.11
N ARG A 476 -5.11 -17.83 -6.54
CA ARG A 476 -4.87 -18.68 -5.37
C ARG A 476 -5.56 -20.02 -5.53
N TYR A 477 -4.86 -21.08 -5.15
CA TYR A 477 -5.36 -22.44 -5.16
C TYR A 477 -5.16 -23.05 -3.78
N ARG A 478 -6.22 -23.63 -3.22
CA ARG A 478 -6.15 -24.36 -1.96
C ARG A 478 -6.66 -25.79 -2.14
N TRP A 479 -5.98 -26.73 -1.50
CA TRP A 479 -6.37 -28.12 -1.44
C TRP A 479 -6.20 -28.65 -0.02
N GLN A 480 -7.31 -29.00 0.62
CA GLN A 480 -7.32 -29.54 1.96
C GLN A 480 -8.34 -30.70 2.01
N PRO A 481 -7.94 -31.93 1.67
CA PRO A 481 -8.84 -33.08 1.68
C PRO A 481 -9.16 -33.55 3.12
N ALA A 482 -10.44 -33.77 3.41
CA ALA A 482 -10.95 -34.18 4.73
C ALA A 482 -10.33 -35.49 5.24
N ASP A 483 -10.01 -36.40 4.33
CA ASP A 483 -9.46 -37.72 4.67
C ASP A 483 -7.94 -37.73 4.86
N ASN A 484 -7.26 -36.58 4.74
CA ASN A 484 -5.80 -36.51 4.85
C ASN A 484 -5.31 -35.22 5.52
N GLU A 485 -5.04 -35.34 6.82
CA GLU A 485 -4.53 -34.26 7.68
C GLU A 485 -3.09 -33.81 7.37
N LEU A 486 -2.38 -34.52 6.48
CA LEU A 486 -1.03 -34.13 6.06
C LEU A 486 -1.04 -33.03 4.98
N ILE A 487 -2.20 -32.77 4.37
CA ILE A 487 -2.34 -31.85 3.23
C ILE A 487 -3.28 -30.70 3.63
N ASP A 488 -2.71 -29.51 3.75
CA ASP A 488 -3.39 -28.22 3.72
C ASP A 488 -2.54 -27.32 2.83
N LEU A 489 -2.60 -27.61 1.53
CA LEU A 489 -1.75 -27.00 0.52
C LEU A 489 -2.40 -25.70 0.06
N THR A 490 -1.62 -24.62 0.05
CA THR A 490 -2.00 -23.39 -0.63
C THR A 490 -0.89 -22.91 -1.56
N VAL A 491 -1.31 -22.45 -2.73
CA VAL A 491 -0.47 -21.86 -3.77
C VAL A 491 -1.04 -20.49 -4.11
N ASN A 492 -0.23 -19.45 -3.99
CA ASN A 492 -0.61 -18.08 -4.33
C ASN A 492 0.34 -17.51 -5.37
N GLY A 493 -0.22 -16.76 -6.31
CA GLY A 493 0.51 -15.96 -7.28
C GLY A 493 -0.17 -14.62 -7.47
N TRP A 494 0.63 -13.57 -7.63
CA TRP A 494 0.10 -12.22 -7.81
C TRP A 494 1.03 -11.36 -8.65
N VAL A 495 0.45 -10.32 -9.24
CA VAL A 495 1.16 -9.31 -10.02
C VAL A 495 0.47 -7.95 -9.85
N SER A 496 1.26 -6.92 -9.59
CA SER A 496 0.83 -5.55 -9.35
C SER A 496 1.59 -4.61 -10.28
N HIS A 497 0.87 -3.87 -11.12
CA HIS A 497 1.45 -2.82 -11.97
C HIS A 497 1.01 -1.46 -11.46
N LEU A 498 1.98 -0.67 -11.02
CA LEU A 498 1.77 0.62 -10.39
C LEU A 498 2.40 1.75 -11.22
N ARG A 499 1.65 2.84 -11.36
CA ARG A 499 1.99 4.01 -12.15
C ARG A 499 1.76 5.25 -11.31
N GLN A 500 2.81 6.00 -11.01
CA GLN A 500 2.71 7.27 -10.30
C GLN A 500 3.07 8.42 -11.23
N ARG A 501 2.35 9.54 -11.15
CA ARG A 501 2.52 10.73 -11.99
C ARG A 501 2.53 11.97 -11.10
N TYR A 502 3.70 12.52 -10.83
CA TYR A 502 3.87 13.66 -9.93
C TYR A 502 3.34 14.95 -10.58
N ALA A 503 2.73 15.80 -9.77
CA ALA A 503 2.54 17.19 -10.16
C ALA A 503 3.90 17.83 -10.55
N PRO A 504 3.98 18.63 -11.63
CA PRO A 504 5.20 19.37 -11.95
C PRO A 504 5.58 20.25 -10.79
N ARG A 505 6.87 20.26 -10.45
CA ARG A 505 7.38 21.11 -9.39
C ARG A 505 7.55 22.49 -9.99
N ASP A 506 6.71 23.45 -9.59
CA ASP A 506 6.70 24.85 -10.07
C ASP A 506 8.03 25.63 -9.93
N GLN A 507 9.12 24.98 -9.49
CA GLN A 507 10.48 25.53 -9.46
C GLN A 507 11.33 25.18 -10.69
N GLY A 508 10.79 24.40 -11.64
CA GLY A 508 11.47 24.12 -12.90
C GLY A 508 11.46 25.31 -13.85
N LYS A 509 12.60 25.62 -14.48
CA LYS A 509 12.67 26.65 -15.55
C LYS A 509 11.87 26.28 -16.81
N ASN A 510 11.58 24.98 -17.01
CA ASN A 510 10.92 24.45 -18.19
C ASN A 510 9.50 23.97 -17.84
N LYS A 511 8.50 24.50 -18.54
CA LYS A 511 7.12 23.99 -18.52
C LYS A 511 6.98 22.82 -19.50
N PRO A 512 6.00 21.91 -19.34
CA PRO A 512 5.75 20.84 -20.31
C PRO A 512 5.68 21.35 -21.76
N GLU A 513 5.02 22.49 -21.97
CA GLU A 513 4.88 23.14 -23.27
C GLU A 513 6.20 23.62 -23.86
N ASP A 514 7.18 24.00 -23.04
CA ASP A 514 8.53 24.37 -23.48
C ASP A 514 9.28 23.17 -24.08
N LEU A 515 8.83 21.95 -23.76
CA LEU A 515 9.35 20.68 -24.27
C LEU A 515 8.42 20.05 -25.33
N GLY A 516 7.40 20.79 -25.80
CA GLY A 516 6.41 20.31 -26.77
C GLY A 516 5.46 19.23 -26.22
N LEU A 517 5.34 19.12 -24.90
CA LEU A 517 4.45 18.17 -24.23
C LEU A 517 3.09 18.83 -23.91
N PRO A 518 2.02 18.04 -23.72
CA PRO A 518 0.74 18.55 -23.23
C PRO A 518 0.90 19.33 -21.92
N THR A 519 0.11 20.40 -21.74
CA THR A 519 0.17 21.29 -20.55
C THR A 519 -0.13 20.58 -19.22
N ASP A 520 -0.72 19.39 -19.28
CA ASP A 520 -1.06 18.49 -18.17
C ASP A 520 -0.13 17.27 -18.07
N PHE A 521 0.95 17.22 -18.86
CA PHE A 521 1.93 16.14 -18.79
C PHE A 521 2.60 16.09 -17.42
N ARG A 522 2.71 14.87 -16.87
CA ARG A 522 3.29 14.60 -15.55
C ARG A 522 4.31 13.47 -15.65
N ALA A 523 5.52 13.74 -15.21
CA ALA A 523 6.56 12.73 -15.04
C ALA A 523 6.27 11.86 -13.80
N GLY A 524 6.81 10.65 -13.75
CA GLY A 524 6.72 9.80 -12.58
C GLY A 524 7.44 8.46 -12.73
N SER A 525 6.98 7.44 -12.01
CA SER A 525 7.57 6.09 -12.02
C SER A 525 6.55 5.04 -12.43
N ASP A 526 7.04 3.99 -13.07
CA ASP A 526 6.31 2.77 -13.37
C ASP A 526 7.02 1.61 -12.65
N SER A 527 6.26 0.86 -11.84
CA SER A 527 6.78 -0.25 -11.02
C SER A 527 5.94 -1.50 -11.25
N LEU A 528 6.61 -2.61 -11.56
CA LEU A 528 6.02 -3.93 -11.69
C LEU A 528 6.49 -4.79 -10.52
N LEU A 529 5.55 -5.28 -9.72
CA LEU A 529 5.81 -6.20 -8.62
C LEU A 529 5.11 -7.53 -8.93
N TRP A 530 5.79 -8.64 -8.72
CA TRP A 530 5.19 -9.97 -8.87
C TRP A 530 5.80 -10.95 -7.90
N GLY A 531 5.01 -11.94 -7.50
CA GLY A 531 5.46 -12.91 -6.53
C GLY A 531 4.48 -14.04 -6.36
N GLY A 532 4.85 -14.96 -5.49
CA GLY A 532 4.04 -16.08 -5.12
C GLY A 532 4.65 -16.87 -3.98
N ASP A 533 3.82 -17.70 -3.40
CA ASP A 533 4.18 -18.58 -2.29
C ASP A 533 3.45 -19.91 -2.41
N VAL A 534 4.11 -20.94 -1.89
CA VAL A 534 3.58 -22.29 -1.75
C VAL A 534 3.78 -22.69 -0.31
N ALA A 535 2.71 -23.10 0.35
CA ALA A 535 2.73 -23.53 1.74
C ALA A 535 1.95 -24.83 1.90
N ASN A 536 2.39 -25.70 2.80
CA ASN A 536 1.63 -26.84 3.26
C ASN A 536 1.70 -26.92 4.78
N THR A 537 0.60 -27.33 5.42
CA THR A 537 0.60 -27.73 6.83
C THR A 537 0.23 -29.21 6.93
N SER A 538 1.05 -29.96 7.65
CA SER A 538 0.80 -31.37 7.99
C SER A 538 0.55 -31.49 9.48
N ARG A 539 -0.59 -32.09 9.86
CA ARG A 539 -0.97 -32.33 11.24
C ARG A 539 -0.70 -33.79 11.62
N PHE A 540 -0.16 -34.00 12.81
CA PHE A 540 0.18 -35.31 13.35
C PHE A 540 -0.38 -35.47 14.76
N ASP A 541 -1.10 -36.56 15.00
CA ASP A 541 -1.42 -37.01 16.35
C ASP A 541 -0.35 -38.03 16.80
N LEU A 542 0.51 -37.63 17.73
CA LEU A 542 1.62 -38.44 18.20
C LEU A 542 1.14 -39.31 19.36
N ALA A 543 0.36 -40.35 19.06
CA ALA A 543 -0.19 -41.36 19.99
C ALA A 543 0.35 -41.34 21.45
N GLY A 544 -0.29 -40.54 22.32
CA GLY A 544 0.02 -40.42 23.75
C GLY A 544 1.05 -39.34 24.15
N TYR A 545 1.64 -38.65 23.17
CA TYR A 545 2.61 -37.55 23.33
C TYR A 545 2.07 -36.20 22.86
N GLY A 546 0.81 -36.11 22.42
CA GLY A 546 0.16 -34.87 22.02
C GLY A 546 0.13 -34.63 20.51
N SER A 547 -0.31 -33.44 20.09
CA SER A 547 -0.44 -33.09 18.66
C SER A 547 0.72 -32.21 18.16
N LEU A 548 1.08 -32.39 16.89
CA LEU A 548 2.14 -31.65 16.22
C LEU A 548 1.64 -31.15 14.87
N ASP A 549 1.68 -29.83 14.67
CA ASP A 549 1.47 -29.21 13.37
C ASP A 549 2.82 -28.78 12.78
N LEU A 550 3.12 -29.20 11.55
CA LEU A 550 4.31 -28.83 10.80
C LEU A 550 3.90 -28.03 9.57
N SER A 551 4.17 -26.72 9.56
CA SER A 551 3.98 -25.89 8.37
C SER A 551 5.32 -25.60 7.69
N TYR A 552 5.35 -25.68 6.36
CA TYR A 552 6.54 -25.42 5.57
C TYR A 552 6.17 -24.81 4.23
N GLY A 553 7.06 -23.99 3.69
CA GLY A 553 6.76 -23.29 2.45
C GLY A 553 7.93 -22.60 1.79
N LEU A 554 7.67 -22.16 0.56
CA LEU A 554 8.56 -21.39 -0.30
C LEU A 554 7.87 -20.07 -0.67
N SER A 555 8.65 -19.02 -0.83
CA SER A 555 8.17 -17.69 -1.21
C SER A 555 9.15 -17.01 -2.15
N TYR A 556 8.61 -16.26 -3.10
CA TYR A 556 9.38 -15.46 -4.05
C TYR A 556 8.70 -14.11 -4.29
N THR A 557 9.49 -13.05 -4.41
CA THR A 557 9.03 -11.73 -4.87
C THR A 557 10.08 -11.09 -5.74
N ALA A 558 9.61 -10.29 -6.68
CA ALA A 558 10.42 -9.46 -7.54
C ALA A 558 9.74 -8.10 -7.72
N GLU A 559 10.57 -7.06 -7.74
CA GLU A 559 10.19 -5.67 -7.96
C GLU A 559 11.11 -5.11 -9.04
N ASP A 560 10.51 -4.48 -10.05
CA ASP A 560 11.20 -3.76 -11.11
C ASP A 560 10.60 -2.36 -11.20
N THR A 561 11.42 -1.32 -11.02
CA THR A 561 10.98 0.08 -11.12
C THR A 561 11.78 0.83 -12.18
N SER A 562 11.09 1.69 -12.93
CA SER A 562 11.70 2.54 -13.94
C SER A 562 11.06 3.93 -13.98
N PRO A 563 11.80 4.97 -14.43
CA PRO A 563 11.25 6.30 -14.61
C PRO A 563 10.37 6.35 -15.87
N THR A 564 9.29 7.13 -15.83
CA THR A 564 8.52 7.44 -17.05
C THR A 564 9.38 8.23 -18.03
N LYS A 565 9.08 8.13 -19.32
CA LYS A 565 9.69 8.96 -20.36
C LYS A 565 9.70 10.45 -19.99
N HIS A 566 10.76 11.15 -20.36
CA HIS A 566 10.98 12.57 -20.06
C HIS A 566 11.08 12.92 -18.57
N ALA A 567 11.04 11.96 -17.65
CA ALA A 567 11.15 12.23 -16.21
C ALA A 567 12.42 13.00 -15.83
N LEU A 568 13.54 12.72 -16.51
CA LEU A 568 14.82 13.37 -16.24
C LEU A 568 14.84 14.85 -16.65
N VAL A 569 14.03 15.23 -17.65
CA VAL A 569 13.96 16.60 -18.19
C VAL A 569 12.82 17.40 -17.56
N MET A 570 11.72 16.73 -17.20
CA MET A 570 10.50 17.30 -16.60
C MET A 570 10.55 17.46 -15.08
N VAL A 571 11.63 17.06 -14.43
CA VAL A 571 11.88 17.31 -13.00
C VAL A 571 13.08 18.26 -12.90
N PRO A 572 12.92 19.57 -13.22
CA PRO A 572 14.06 20.47 -13.33
C PRO A 572 14.45 20.98 -11.94
N GLY A 573 15.62 20.57 -11.50
CA GLY A 573 16.38 21.08 -10.34
C GLY A 573 17.88 20.73 -10.46
N GLN A 574 18.29 20.44 -11.69
CA GLN A 574 19.54 19.79 -12.08
C GLN A 574 20.69 20.80 -12.06
N GLY A 575 21.00 21.26 -10.85
CA GLY A 575 22.18 22.03 -10.47
C GLY A 575 22.59 21.75 -9.02
N SER A 576 21.77 21.04 -8.24
CA SER A 576 22.12 20.60 -6.89
C SER A 576 21.32 19.34 -6.51
N ARG A 577 21.95 18.16 -6.68
CA ARG A 577 21.74 16.93 -5.89
C ARG A 577 20.27 16.52 -5.57
N GLY A 578 19.67 15.64 -6.40
CA GLY A 578 18.99 14.47 -5.81
C GLY A 578 17.61 13.98 -6.29
N SER A 579 16.86 14.63 -7.18
CA SER A 579 15.58 14.06 -7.67
C SER A 579 15.73 13.24 -8.94
N VAL A 580 16.21 12.01 -8.80
CA VAL A 580 16.18 11.06 -9.90
C VAL A 580 15.10 10.02 -9.62
N ILE A 581 14.21 9.82 -10.58
CA ILE A 581 13.23 8.74 -10.51
C ILE A 581 14.00 7.44 -10.77
N ARG A 582 13.83 6.45 -9.88
CA ARG A 582 14.64 5.22 -9.83
C ARG A 582 14.54 4.37 -11.08
N ASP A 583 15.66 3.74 -11.41
CA ASP A 583 15.74 2.60 -12.32
C ASP A 583 16.50 1.45 -11.66
N ALA A 584 15.78 0.46 -11.11
CA ALA A 584 16.39 -0.65 -10.36
C ALA A 584 15.48 -1.88 -10.35
N ALA A 585 16.07 -3.04 -10.05
CA ALA A 585 15.34 -4.28 -9.80
C ALA A 585 15.81 -4.96 -8.50
N ARG A 586 14.89 -5.64 -7.82
CA ARG A 586 15.13 -6.42 -6.61
C ARG A 586 14.35 -7.74 -6.67
N GLN A 587 14.95 -8.80 -6.15
CA GLN A 587 14.33 -10.11 -6.02
C GLN A 587 14.66 -10.71 -4.64
N GLU A 588 13.73 -11.46 -4.07
CA GLU A 588 13.93 -12.17 -2.81
C GLU A 588 13.25 -13.54 -2.87
N ALA A 589 13.99 -14.58 -2.49
CA ALA A 589 13.51 -15.93 -2.32
C ALA A 589 13.69 -16.38 -0.87
N GLY A 590 12.74 -17.14 -0.34
CA GLY A 590 12.85 -17.68 1.01
C GLY A 590 12.13 -19.01 1.18
N ALA A 591 12.67 -19.83 2.07
CA ALA A 591 12.13 -21.12 2.48
C ALA A 591 11.99 -21.13 4.00
N TYR A 592 10.89 -21.67 4.51
CA TYR A 592 10.63 -21.73 5.94
C TYR A 592 10.04 -23.07 6.37
N ALA A 593 10.24 -23.39 7.64
CA ALA A 593 9.56 -24.46 8.34
C ALA A 593 9.26 -24.00 9.78
N ARG A 594 8.11 -24.42 10.30
CA ARG A 594 7.70 -24.19 11.69
C ARG A 594 6.96 -25.40 12.23
N LEU A 595 7.08 -25.58 13.53
CA LEU A 595 6.38 -26.61 14.29
C LEU A 595 5.60 -25.96 15.43
N ALA A 596 4.38 -26.45 15.65
CA ALA A 596 3.57 -26.17 16.83
C ALA A 596 3.25 -27.50 17.51
N TYR A 597 3.85 -27.73 18.67
CA TYR A 597 3.73 -28.97 19.42
C TYR A 597 2.94 -28.74 20.71
N LYS A 598 1.87 -29.51 20.89
CA LYS A 598 1.01 -29.48 22.08
C LYS A 598 1.20 -30.77 22.88
N PRO A 599 2.26 -30.87 23.71
CA PRO A 599 2.49 -32.04 24.55
C PRO A 599 1.42 -32.23 25.64
N LEU A 600 0.77 -31.15 26.05
CA LEU A 600 -0.27 -31.11 27.08
C LEU A 600 -1.33 -30.10 26.66
N ASP A 601 -2.57 -30.28 27.09
CA ASP A 601 -3.70 -29.40 26.70
C ASP A 601 -3.49 -27.92 27.11
N TRP A 602 -2.70 -27.67 28.15
CA TRP A 602 -2.39 -26.32 28.64
C TRP A 602 -1.04 -25.77 28.16
N LEU A 603 -0.24 -26.54 27.42
CA LEU A 603 1.11 -26.16 26.99
C LEU A 603 1.26 -26.32 25.48
N THR A 604 1.57 -25.21 24.80
CA THR A 604 2.00 -25.22 23.39
C THR A 604 3.43 -24.71 23.27
N VAL A 605 4.27 -25.48 22.56
CA VAL A 605 5.66 -25.15 22.24
C VAL A 605 5.78 -24.92 20.74
N ASN A 606 6.34 -23.78 20.35
CA ASN A 606 6.51 -23.41 18.97
C ASN A 606 7.98 -23.18 18.63
N ALA A 607 8.39 -23.62 17.45
CA ALA A 607 9.69 -23.32 16.90
C ALA A 607 9.59 -23.11 15.39
N GLY A 608 10.44 -22.24 14.84
CA GLY A 608 10.45 -21.96 13.42
C GLY A 608 11.80 -21.47 12.94
N MET A 609 12.06 -21.69 11.66
CA MET A 609 13.25 -21.18 10.99
C MET A 609 12.92 -20.83 9.55
N ARG A 610 13.42 -19.68 9.10
CA ARG A 610 13.40 -19.26 7.71
C ARG A 610 14.81 -18.97 7.21
N TYR A 611 15.10 -19.37 5.98
CA TYR A 611 16.22 -18.88 5.19
C TYR A 611 15.70 -17.90 4.13
N SER A 612 16.34 -16.74 3.99
CA SER A 612 16.02 -15.75 2.96
C SER A 612 17.27 -15.34 2.21
N HIS A 613 17.13 -15.12 0.90
CA HIS A 613 18.21 -14.72 0.02
C HIS A 613 17.69 -13.67 -0.96
N TYR A 614 18.48 -12.63 -1.23
CA TYR A 614 18.07 -11.54 -2.12
C TYR A 614 19.12 -11.18 -3.15
N TRP A 615 18.62 -10.57 -4.22
CA TRP A 615 19.40 -9.98 -5.28
C TRP A 615 18.87 -8.58 -5.56
N SER A 616 19.76 -7.63 -5.85
CA SER A 616 19.35 -6.30 -6.34
C SER A 616 20.34 -5.78 -7.37
N ASP A 617 19.83 -5.00 -8.32
CA ASP A 617 20.58 -4.38 -9.42
C ASP A 617 20.10 -2.93 -9.61
N ASP A 618 20.98 -1.96 -9.40
CA ASP A 618 20.77 -0.55 -9.77
C ASP A 618 21.18 -0.35 -11.23
N ARG A 619 20.22 -0.09 -12.11
CA ARG A 619 20.41 -0.03 -13.58
C ARG A 619 20.96 1.29 -14.08
N LYS A 620 21.33 2.20 -13.17
CA LYS A 620 21.83 3.55 -13.41
C LYS A 620 20.78 4.49 -13.98
N VAL A 621 20.83 5.70 -13.46
CA VAL A 621 20.34 6.89 -14.15
C VAL A 621 21.51 7.87 -14.23
N PRO A 622 21.86 8.41 -15.42
CA PRO A 622 23.17 8.98 -15.69
C PRO A 622 23.31 10.36 -15.03
N ILE A 623 23.69 10.42 -13.75
CA ILE A 623 24.01 11.69 -13.10
C ILE A 623 25.33 11.63 -12.29
N ILE A 624 25.67 10.60 -11.49
CA ILE A 624 26.99 10.48 -10.79
C ILE A 624 27.33 9.01 -10.47
N ASP A 625 28.56 8.54 -10.78
CA ASP A 625 29.09 7.21 -10.39
C ASP A 625 29.98 7.34 -9.14
N TYR A 626 29.53 6.82 -7.99
CA TYR A 626 30.25 6.91 -6.70
C TYR A 626 31.14 5.69 -6.39
N GLY A 627 31.28 4.73 -7.32
CA GLY A 627 32.13 3.55 -7.13
C GLY A 627 31.56 2.48 -6.17
N ALA A 628 30.30 2.58 -5.75
CA ALA A 628 29.63 1.56 -4.93
C ALA A 628 29.18 0.34 -5.76
N SER A 629 29.13 -0.86 -5.13
CA SER A 629 28.66 -2.07 -5.80
C SER A 629 27.19 -1.94 -6.20
N ARG A 630 26.93 -2.03 -7.52
CA ARG A 630 25.61 -1.88 -8.15
C ARG A 630 24.73 -3.12 -8.04
N LYS A 631 25.39 -4.25 -7.84
CA LYS A 631 24.74 -5.55 -7.62
C LYS A 631 24.99 -5.98 -6.19
N ARG A 632 23.93 -6.43 -5.53
CA ARG A 632 24.02 -7.01 -4.19
C ARG A 632 23.39 -8.39 -4.20
N ASN A 633 24.00 -9.27 -3.42
CA ASN A 633 23.59 -10.65 -3.23
C ASN A 633 23.98 -11.01 -1.80
N ASP A 634 22.99 -11.30 -0.96
CA ASP A 634 23.21 -11.70 0.42
C ASP A 634 21.97 -12.46 0.96
N GLY A 635 22.11 -13.15 2.10
CA GLY A 635 21.08 -14.00 2.67
C GLY A 635 21.41 -14.48 4.07
N GLY A 636 20.46 -15.14 4.72
CA GLY A 636 20.70 -15.69 6.06
C GLY A 636 19.50 -16.39 6.70
N PHE A 637 19.72 -16.86 7.92
CA PHE A 637 18.72 -17.57 8.73
C PHE A 637 18.07 -16.67 9.79
N THR A 638 16.80 -16.98 10.07
CA THR A 638 15.90 -16.29 10.99
C THR A 638 15.15 -17.31 11.85
N PRO A 639 15.59 -17.56 13.09
CA PRO A 639 14.90 -18.46 14.02
C PRO A 639 13.76 -17.75 14.79
N ALA A 640 12.76 -18.52 15.19
CA ALA A 640 11.71 -18.13 16.13
C ALA A 640 11.39 -19.27 17.10
N VAL A 641 11.07 -18.93 18.35
CA VAL A 641 10.66 -19.87 19.40
C VAL A 641 9.57 -19.21 20.23
N GLY A 642 8.54 -19.96 20.62
CA GLY A 642 7.48 -19.43 21.47
C GLY A 642 6.86 -20.47 22.39
N LEU A 643 6.31 -19.99 23.49
CA LEU A 643 5.64 -20.78 24.51
C LEU A 643 4.28 -20.16 24.81
N THR A 644 3.27 -21.01 24.94
CA THR A 644 1.93 -20.62 25.44
C THR A 644 1.48 -21.55 26.54
N LEU A 645 0.96 -20.93 27.60
CA LEU A 645 0.46 -21.57 28.80
C LEU A 645 -1.00 -21.17 29.00
N GLU A 646 -1.86 -22.15 29.23
CA GLU A 646 -3.28 -21.94 29.54
C GLU A 646 -3.58 -22.53 30.92
N PRO A 647 -3.04 -21.93 32.01
CA PRO A 647 -3.04 -22.53 33.34
C PRO A 647 -4.43 -22.56 33.99
N LEU A 648 -5.33 -21.67 33.57
CA LEU A 648 -6.66 -21.49 34.10
C LEU A 648 -7.62 -21.20 32.95
N ARG A 649 -8.89 -21.54 33.14
CA ARG A 649 -9.95 -21.20 32.18
C ARG A 649 -9.98 -19.70 31.90
N GLY A 650 -9.94 -19.34 30.62
CA GLY A 650 -9.97 -17.96 30.17
C GLY A 650 -8.67 -17.18 30.39
N VAL A 651 -7.60 -17.79 30.90
CA VAL A 651 -6.27 -17.16 31.04
C VAL A 651 -5.29 -17.83 30.10
N GLN A 652 -4.70 -17.05 29.19
CA GLN A 652 -3.65 -17.49 28.29
C GLN A 652 -2.41 -16.60 28.47
N LEU A 653 -1.26 -17.21 28.77
CA LEU A 653 0.02 -16.52 28.92
C LEU A 653 0.93 -16.93 27.77
N TYR A 654 1.68 -15.99 27.19
CA TYR A 654 2.59 -16.28 26.10
C TYR A 654 3.92 -15.56 26.23
N ALA A 655 4.97 -16.18 25.69
CA ALA A 655 6.28 -15.59 25.52
C ALA A 655 6.87 -16.05 24.19
N ASN A 656 7.21 -15.10 23.32
CA ASN A 656 7.71 -15.34 21.98
C ASN A 656 9.03 -14.61 21.77
N TYR A 657 9.99 -15.32 21.18
CA TYR A 657 11.25 -14.77 20.66
C TYR A 657 11.30 -15.00 19.15
N ALA A 658 11.60 -13.95 18.40
CA ALA A 658 11.79 -14.07 16.95
C ALA A 658 12.92 -13.18 16.46
N SER A 659 13.74 -13.73 15.57
CA SER A 659 14.73 -12.98 14.79
C SER A 659 14.22 -12.89 13.35
N ALA A 660 14.02 -11.68 12.82
CA ALA A 660 13.73 -11.46 11.40
C ALA A 660 14.80 -10.57 10.77
N MET A 661 14.99 -10.74 9.46
CA MET A 661 15.92 -9.91 8.68
C MET A 661 15.19 -9.17 7.58
N ARG A 662 15.65 -7.93 7.32
CA ARG A 662 15.22 -7.13 6.18
C ARG A 662 16.44 -6.83 5.33
N MET A 663 16.32 -7.15 4.05
CA MET A 663 17.34 -6.79 3.09
C MET A 663 17.16 -5.32 2.67
N PRO A 664 18.24 -4.61 2.30
CA PRO A 664 18.12 -3.23 1.81
C PRO A 664 17.04 -3.12 0.73
N SER A 665 16.22 -2.09 0.87
CA SER A 665 15.14 -1.79 -0.06
C SER A 665 15.68 -1.26 -1.38
N ILE A 666 14.83 -1.19 -2.40
CA ILE A 666 15.22 -0.62 -3.70
C ILE A 666 15.62 0.86 -3.59
N VAL A 667 15.14 1.59 -2.57
CA VAL A 667 15.60 2.97 -2.28
C VAL A 667 16.99 3.02 -1.65
N GLU A 668 17.29 2.08 -0.76
CA GLU A 668 18.58 2.04 -0.07
C GLU A 668 19.65 1.38 -0.94
N ALA A 669 19.23 0.62 -1.97
CA ALA A 669 20.09 0.01 -2.97
C ALA A 669 20.27 0.88 -4.22
N GLY A 670 19.22 1.54 -4.70
CA GLY A 670 19.26 2.43 -5.87
C GLY A 670 19.23 3.91 -5.48
N GLY A 671 20.20 4.70 -5.94
CA GLY A 671 20.40 6.08 -5.48
C GLY A 671 19.26 7.06 -5.81
N THR A 672 18.66 7.70 -4.80
CA THR A 672 17.77 8.89 -4.97
C THR A 672 17.95 9.85 -3.80
N PHE A 673 18.41 11.09 -4.02
CA PHE A 673 18.80 12.06 -2.97
C PHE A 673 19.87 11.60 -1.96
N VAL A 674 20.14 10.30 -1.88
CA VAL A 674 21.08 9.65 -0.99
C VAL A 674 22.00 8.79 -1.82
N VAL A 675 23.27 8.77 -1.42
CA VAL A 675 24.29 7.94 -2.03
C VAL A 675 24.45 6.71 -1.15
N PRO A 676 24.18 5.50 -1.65
CA PRO A 676 24.51 4.30 -0.90
C PRO A 676 26.03 4.23 -0.71
N THR A 677 26.51 4.27 0.55
CA THR A 677 27.92 4.05 0.87
C THR A 677 28.19 2.56 1.02
N GLY A 678 29.21 2.02 0.34
CA GLY A 678 29.73 0.67 0.59
C GLY A 678 28.70 -0.48 0.54
N ASN A 679 29.09 -1.64 1.11
CA ASN A 679 28.24 -2.83 1.22
C ASN A 679 27.30 -2.70 2.43
N LEU A 680 26.04 -2.31 2.20
CA LEU A 680 24.99 -2.34 3.23
C LEU A 680 24.68 -3.79 3.67
N SER A 681 24.67 -4.04 4.97
CA SER A 681 24.25 -5.31 5.56
C SER A 681 22.73 -5.34 5.79
N PRO A 682 22.10 -6.52 5.79
CA PRO A 682 20.70 -6.69 6.19
C PRO A 682 20.44 -6.23 7.63
N GLU A 683 19.32 -5.56 7.87
CA GLU A 683 18.86 -5.27 9.24
C GLU A 683 18.39 -6.56 9.90
N ARG A 684 18.69 -6.76 11.18
CA ARG A 684 18.20 -7.91 11.96
C ARG A 684 17.46 -7.47 13.22
N ASN A 685 16.15 -7.68 13.26
CA ASN A 685 15.34 -7.47 14.46
C ASN A 685 15.33 -8.73 15.33
N ASN A 686 15.85 -8.65 16.55
CA ASN A 686 15.68 -9.69 17.57
C ASN A 686 14.67 -9.19 18.58
N SER A 687 13.52 -9.86 18.65
CA SER A 687 12.33 -9.36 19.34
C SER A 687 11.85 -10.35 20.39
N TRP A 688 11.47 -9.81 21.54
CA TRP A 688 10.73 -10.49 22.59
C TRP A 688 9.34 -9.89 22.72
N ASP A 689 8.33 -10.75 22.77
CA ASP A 689 6.93 -10.40 23.02
C ASP A 689 6.38 -11.32 24.11
N VAL A 690 5.98 -10.72 25.24
CA VAL A 690 5.45 -11.43 26.42
C VAL A 690 4.09 -10.84 26.76
N GLY A 691 3.08 -11.66 27.01
CA GLY A 691 1.75 -11.14 27.31
C GLY A 691 0.80 -12.13 27.95
N ALA A 692 -0.37 -11.60 28.26
CA ALA A 692 -1.48 -12.32 28.87
C ALA A 692 -2.80 -11.90 28.20
N ASN A 693 -3.61 -12.89 27.86
CA ASN A 693 -5.01 -12.72 27.48
C ASN A 693 -5.89 -13.23 28.63
N PHE A 694 -6.99 -12.53 28.87
CA PHE A 694 -8.01 -12.87 29.85
C PHE A 694 -9.39 -12.71 29.24
N THR A 695 -10.22 -13.74 29.28
CA THR A 695 -11.60 -13.74 28.79
C THR A 695 -12.50 -14.40 29.82
N THR A 696 -13.61 -13.74 30.16
CA THR A 696 -14.58 -14.26 31.12
C THR A 696 -16.00 -13.77 30.80
N ASP A 697 -16.99 -14.59 31.10
CA ASP A 697 -18.41 -14.24 31.04
C ASP A 697 -18.95 -14.10 32.47
N GLY A 698 -19.90 -13.19 32.69
CA GLY A 698 -20.53 -13.02 34.00
C GLY A 698 -19.71 -12.20 35.02
N LEU A 699 -18.85 -11.29 34.56
CA LEU A 699 -17.95 -10.49 35.42
C LEU A 699 -18.70 -9.55 36.36
N LEU A 700 -19.65 -8.76 35.85
CA LEU A 700 -20.48 -7.82 36.63
C LEU A 700 -21.95 -8.24 36.66
N SER A 701 -22.43 -8.94 35.62
CA SER A 701 -23.79 -9.44 35.51
C SER A 701 -23.82 -10.73 34.69
N SER A 702 -24.76 -11.63 34.93
CA SER A 702 -24.78 -12.98 34.33
C SER A 702 -24.85 -13.04 32.79
N GLY A 703 -25.07 -11.92 32.11
CA GLY A 703 -25.15 -11.82 30.65
C GLY A 703 -24.06 -10.97 30.01
N ASP A 704 -23.02 -10.58 30.76
CA ASP A 704 -21.90 -9.80 30.22
C ASP A 704 -20.70 -10.68 29.82
N SER A 705 -19.83 -10.11 28.99
CA SER A 705 -18.55 -10.70 28.60
C SER A 705 -17.45 -9.65 28.67
N ALA A 706 -16.30 -10.04 29.22
CA ALA A 706 -15.14 -9.17 29.44
C ALA A 706 -13.88 -9.84 28.91
N MET A 707 -13.12 -9.07 28.12
CA MET A 707 -11.89 -9.51 27.47
C MET A 707 -10.79 -8.47 27.70
N LEU A 708 -9.60 -8.93 28.01
CA LEU A 708 -8.44 -8.11 28.28
C LEU A 708 -7.19 -8.77 27.67
N LYS A 709 -6.34 -7.98 27.05
CA LYS A 709 -5.04 -8.37 26.54
C LYS A 709 -4.00 -7.35 26.99
N LEU A 710 -2.97 -7.81 27.66
CA LEU A 710 -1.82 -7.02 28.08
C LEU A 710 -0.56 -7.63 27.49
N GLY A 711 0.24 -6.82 26.81
CA GLY A 711 1.51 -7.24 26.21
C GLY A 711 2.65 -6.30 26.58
N TYR A 712 3.85 -6.86 26.71
CA TYR A 712 5.12 -6.15 26.78
C TYR A 712 5.99 -6.61 25.61
N PHE A 713 6.68 -5.66 24.98
CA PHE A 713 7.61 -5.95 23.89
C PHE A 713 8.99 -5.32 24.14
N ASN A 714 10.02 -5.97 23.61
CA ASN A 714 11.39 -5.47 23.58
C ASN A 714 12.08 -5.91 22.29
N TRP A 715 12.40 -4.96 21.43
CA TRP A 715 13.02 -5.16 20.12
C TRP A 715 14.42 -4.56 20.09
N ASP A 716 15.38 -5.35 19.61
CA ASP A 716 16.77 -4.94 19.36
C ASP A 716 17.09 -5.18 17.87
N VAL A 717 17.05 -4.09 17.10
CA VAL A 717 17.30 -4.10 15.65
C VAL A 717 18.76 -3.80 15.40
N LYS A 718 19.55 -4.82 15.10
CA LYS A 718 20.97 -4.71 14.73
C LYS A 718 21.16 -4.32 13.28
N ASP A 719 22.29 -3.68 13.01
CA ASP A 719 22.68 -3.20 11.69
C ASP A 719 21.57 -2.33 11.07
N TYR A 720 20.93 -1.49 11.90
CA TYR A 720 19.80 -0.67 11.47
C TYR A 720 20.24 0.26 10.33
N ILE A 721 19.56 0.20 9.19
CA ILE A 721 19.90 1.02 8.03
C ILE A 721 19.38 2.43 8.29
N SER A 722 20.33 3.34 8.44
CA SER A 722 20.14 4.73 8.79
C SER A 722 20.71 5.63 7.71
N ARG A 723 20.48 6.93 7.88
CA ARG A 723 20.95 7.96 6.98
C ARG A 723 21.61 9.10 7.73
N GLU A 724 22.74 9.58 7.20
CA GLU A 724 23.43 10.76 7.73
C GLU A 724 23.83 11.74 6.63
N TYR A 725 24.19 12.94 7.04
CA TYR A 725 24.77 13.95 6.18
C TYR A 725 26.25 14.10 6.54
N GLY A 726 27.15 14.02 5.56
CA GLY A 726 28.58 14.07 5.83
C GLY A 726 29.45 14.24 4.58
N THR A 727 30.74 13.94 4.71
CA THR A 727 31.73 13.88 3.62
C THR A 727 32.30 12.47 3.51
N LEU A 728 32.36 11.93 2.28
CA LEU A 728 32.83 10.56 2.03
C LEU A 728 34.35 10.54 1.84
N GLY A 729 35.07 9.80 2.67
CA GLY A 729 36.50 9.48 2.47
C GLY A 729 37.45 10.68 2.40
N GLY A 730 37.13 11.81 3.06
CA GLY A 730 37.98 13.01 3.03
C GLY A 730 37.91 13.81 1.73
N THR A 731 37.01 13.48 0.80
CA THR A 731 36.75 14.28 -0.40
C THR A 731 35.88 15.50 -0.08
N GLN A 732 35.95 16.57 -0.89
CA GLN A 732 35.08 17.76 -0.74
C GLN A 732 33.59 17.50 -1.09
N ASN A 733 33.22 16.26 -1.42
CA ASN A 733 31.85 15.92 -1.77
C ASN A 733 31.00 15.72 -0.51
N VAL A 734 30.13 16.69 -0.22
CA VAL A 734 29.20 16.66 0.93
C VAL A 734 27.83 16.13 0.51
N GLY A 735 27.32 15.05 1.10
CA GLY A 735 26.05 14.43 0.68
C GLY A 735 25.30 13.69 1.77
N MET A 736 24.08 13.25 1.46
CA MET A 736 23.33 12.32 2.30
C MET A 736 23.78 10.89 1.98
N TYR A 737 24.11 10.10 2.99
CA TYR A 737 24.62 8.74 2.85
C TYR A 737 23.78 7.74 3.63
N VAL A 738 23.61 6.55 3.06
CA VAL A 738 22.93 5.42 3.71
C VAL A 738 23.97 4.44 4.24
N HIS A 739 23.92 4.12 5.53
CA HIS A 739 24.85 3.21 6.22
C HIS A 739 24.11 2.41 7.32
N ASN A 740 24.74 1.35 7.83
CA ASN A 740 24.24 0.62 9.00
C ASN A 740 24.77 1.28 10.30
N ILE A 741 23.89 1.55 11.27
CA ILE A 741 24.27 1.89 12.65
C ILE A 741 24.23 0.62 13.53
N ASP A 742 24.88 0.64 14.71
CA ASP A 742 24.96 -0.55 15.58
C ASP A 742 23.58 -1.14 15.89
N ARG A 743 22.64 -0.32 16.38
CA ARG A 743 21.26 -0.77 16.62
C ARG A 743 20.24 0.35 16.85
N ALA A 744 18.97 -0.02 16.70
CA ALA A 744 17.81 0.71 17.22
C ALA A 744 17.02 -0.19 18.20
N LYS A 745 16.57 0.36 19.33
CA LYS A 745 15.86 -0.36 20.38
C LYS A 745 14.49 0.22 20.64
N PHE A 746 13.49 -0.64 20.77
CA PHE A 746 12.11 -0.25 21.05
C PHE A 746 11.53 -1.14 22.15
N SER A 747 10.96 -0.56 23.19
CA SER A 747 10.26 -1.33 24.24
C SER A 747 9.02 -0.60 24.72
N GLY A 748 8.00 -1.34 25.15
CA GLY A 748 6.73 -0.76 25.54
C GLY A 748 5.71 -1.77 26.04
N ILE A 749 4.56 -1.24 26.46
CA ILE A 749 3.40 -1.97 26.95
C ILE A 749 2.20 -1.64 26.06
N GLU A 750 1.41 -2.65 25.73
CA GLU A 750 0.18 -2.56 24.93
C GLU A 750 -1.00 -3.15 25.71
N LEU A 751 -2.14 -2.45 25.71
CA LEU A 751 -3.38 -2.88 26.36
C LEU A 751 -4.52 -2.85 25.35
N THR A 752 -5.32 -3.93 25.31
CA THR A 752 -6.60 -4.00 24.60
C THR A 752 -7.63 -4.56 25.57
N GLY A 753 -8.78 -3.90 25.70
CA GLY A 753 -9.87 -4.35 26.56
C GLY A 753 -11.21 -4.18 25.85
N ARG A 754 -12.10 -5.15 26.03
CA ARG A 754 -13.46 -5.14 25.49
C ARG A 754 -14.44 -5.64 26.54
N TYR A 755 -15.54 -4.92 26.71
CA TYR A 755 -16.64 -5.30 27.59
C TYR A 755 -17.96 -5.19 26.84
N GLU A 756 -18.81 -6.20 26.95
CA GLU A 756 -20.10 -6.27 26.30
C GLU A 756 -21.19 -6.66 27.30
N ASN A 757 -22.33 -5.96 27.27
CA ASN A 757 -23.48 -6.27 28.13
C ASN A 757 -24.79 -5.75 27.52
N GLY A 758 -25.72 -6.62 27.14
CA GLY A 758 -27.08 -6.19 26.73
C GLY A 758 -27.11 -5.15 25.60
N GLY A 759 -26.22 -5.27 24.61
CA GLY A 759 -26.10 -4.32 23.49
C GLY A 759 -25.22 -3.10 23.77
N PHE A 760 -24.72 -2.93 25.00
CA PHE A 760 -23.62 -2.02 25.33
C PHE A 760 -22.28 -2.63 24.92
N THR A 761 -21.38 -1.83 24.38
CA THR A 761 -19.99 -2.20 24.11
C THR A 761 -19.07 -1.08 24.58
N ALA A 762 -18.04 -1.44 25.36
CA ALA A 762 -16.92 -0.57 25.68
C ALA A 762 -15.62 -1.21 25.20
N GLU A 763 -14.83 -0.46 24.42
CA GLU A 763 -13.53 -0.89 23.92
C GLU A 763 -12.47 0.12 24.33
N LEU A 764 -11.41 -0.36 24.98
CA LEU A 764 -10.26 0.43 25.42
C LEU A 764 -8.98 -0.10 24.76
N ASN A 765 -8.29 0.76 24.04
CA ASN A 765 -7.01 0.48 23.42
C ASN A 765 -5.97 1.46 23.96
N ALA A 766 -4.81 0.99 24.40
CA ALA A 766 -3.74 1.86 24.86
C ALA A 766 -2.36 1.31 24.50
N ASN A 767 -1.40 2.22 24.31
CA ASN A 767 0.02 1.90 24.18
C ASN A 767 0.85 2.88 25.01
N TYR A 768 2.01 2.39 25.48
CA TYR A 768 2.99 3.17 26.23
C TYR A 768 4.40 2.68 25.90
N TYR A 769 5.27 3.55 25.35
CA TYR A 769 6.67 3.23 25.09
C TYR A 769 7.51 3.48 26.34
N LEU A 770 8.28 2.45 26.75
CA LEU A 770 9.21 2.53 27.86
C LEU A 770 10.57 3.09 27.44
N GLY A 771 10.95 2.88 26.17
CA GLY A 771 12.19 3.39 25.61
C GLY A 771 12.25 3.22 24.09
N VAL A 772 12.76 4.25 23.42
CA VAL A 772 13.05 4.28 21.98
C VAL A 772 14.43 4.89 21.80
N ASP A 773 15.43 4.04 21.55
CA ASP A 773 16.83 4.46 21.53
C ASP A 773 17.51 4.13 20.19
N PHE A 774 18.36 5.03 19.71
CA PHE A 774 19.19 4.82 18.53
C PHE A 774 20.66 4.86 18.95
N CYS A 775 21.44 3.88 18.49
CA CYS A 775 22.85 3.71 18.83
C CYS A 775 23.68 3.79 17.55
N TYR A 776 24.39 4.90 17.35
CA TYR A 776 25.23 5.10 16.17
C TYR A 776 26.36 4.05 16.11
N ALA A 777 27.13 3.98 17.19
CA ALA A 777 28.13 2.95 17.45
C ALA A 777 27.84 2.22 18.77
N ALA A 778 28.51 1.08 19.00
CA ALA A 778 28.38 0.31 20.22
C ALA A 778 28.59 1.19 21.47
N GLY A 779 27.62 1.18 22.39
CA GLY A 779 27.67 1.95 23.63
C GLY A 779 27.27 3.43 23.53
N THR A 780 26.82 3.91 22.35
CA THR A 780 26.44 5.33 22.12
C THR A 780 24.92 5.55 22.02
N CYS A 781 24.13 4.70 22.67
CA CYS A 781 22.67 4.77 22.60
C CYS A 781 22.13 6.06 23.24
N ALA A 782 21.19 6.72 22.56
CA ALA A 782 20.47 7.86 23.08
C ALA A 782 18.97 7.75 22.77
N ASN A 783 18.14 8.31 23.66
CA ASN A 783 16.70 8.48 23.45
C ASN A 783 16.40 9.62 22.46
N ALA A 784 17.04 9.57 21.29
CA ALA A 784 16.89 10.53 20.22
C ALA A 784 17.28 9.87 18.89
N THR A 785 16.61 10.27 17.81
CA THR A 785 16.99 9.86 16.47
C THR A 785 18.30 10.52 16.03
N LEU A 786 18.87 10.06 14.92
CA LEU A 786 19.98 10.76 14.28
C LEU A 786 19.46 11.96 13.48
N TYR A 787 20.25 13.04 13.44
CA TYR A 787 19.84 14.34 12.86
C TYR A 787 19.28 14.24 11.43
N GLY A 788 19.89 13.40 10.58
CA GLY A 788 19.54 13.22 9.16
C GLY A 788 18.78 11.94 8.82
N ASP A 789 18.33 11.19 9.83
CA ASP A 789 17.74 9.87 9.65
C ASP A 789 16.21 9.87 9.46
N TYR A 790 15.74 8.92 8.64
CA TYR A 790 14.33 8.69 8.34
C TYR A 790 13.46 8.50 9.59
N ALA A 791 14.03 7.90 10.66
CA ALA A 791 13.30 7.63 11.88
C ALA A 791 12.75 8.89 12.56
N THR A 792 13.33 10.07 12.30
CA THR A 792 12.98 11.35 12.96
C THR A 792 11.47 11.61 12.99
N ASN A 793 10.79 11.40 11.85
CA ASN A 793 9.33 11.56 11.80
C ASN A 793 8.58 10.23 12.01
N GLN A 794 9.25 9.07 12.02
CA GLN A 794 8.66 7.75 12.24
C GLN A 794 8.52 7.37 13.74
N VAL A 795 9.11 8.16 14.65
CA VAL A 795 8.96 7.94 16.10
C VAL A 795 7.51 8.20 16.53
N PRO A 796 6.82 7.22 17.12
CA PRO A 796 5.42 7.32 17.54
C PRO A 796 5.25 8.17 18.81
N PRO A 797 4.00 8.47 19.20
CA PRO A 797 3.72 9.03 20.53
C PRO A 797 4.20 8.09 21.64
N GLU A 798 4.70 8.67 22.73
CA GLU A 798 5.09 7.96 23.95
C GLU A 798 3.92 7.16 24.52
N TYR A 799 2.71 7.73 24.46
CA TYR A 799 1.49 7.02 24.79
C TYR A 799 0.31 7.50 23.93
N SER A 800 -0.66 6.60 23.75
CA SER A 800 -1.96 6.94 23.21
C SER A 800 -3.04 6.06 23.83
N VAL A 801 -4.24 6.63 23.96
CA VAL A 801 -5.40 5.98 24.57
C VAL A 801 -6.62 6.22 23.70
N ASP A 802 -7.33 5.16 23.36
CA ASP A 802 -8.53 5.16 22.54
C ASP A 802 -9.64 4.44 23.30
N LEU A 803 -10.73 5.15 23.58
CA LEU A 803 -11.92 4.62 24.25
C LEU A 803 -13.11 4.79 23.33
N SER A 804 -13.76 3.68 22.98
CA SER A 804 -14.98 3.66 22.18
C SER A 804 -16.12 3.06 22.97
N LEU A 805 -17.26 3.75 23.02
CA LEU A 805 -18.47 3.33 23.71
C LEU A 805 -19.63 3.30 22.73
N SER A 806 -20.46 2.26 22.77
CA SER A 806 -21.68 2.19 21.98
C SER A 806 -22.81 1.46 22.69
N GLN A 807 -24.05 1.76 22.30
CA GLN A 807 -25.27 1.15 22.80
C GLN A 807 -26.22 0.87 21.63
N LYS A 808 -26.73 -0.36 21.57
CA LYS A 808 -27.86 -0.73 20.71
C LYS A 808 -29.19 -0.49 21.43
N LEU A 809 -30.16 0.06 20.71
CA LEU A 809 -31.48 0.46 21.19
C LEU A 809 -32.55 0.02 20.18
N PHE A 810 -33.81 -0.09 20.64
CA PHE A 810 -34.98 -0.41 19.81
C PHE A 810 -34.82 -1.69 18.99
N ASP A 811 -34.57 -2.83 19.67
CA ASP A 811 -34.36 -4.13 19.02
C ASP A 811 -33.27 -4.07 17.93
N ASP A 812 -32.12 -3.51 18.31
CA ASP A 812 -30.94 -3.31 17.45
C ASP A 812 -31.19 -2.45 16.19
N ARG A 813 -32.25 -1.64 16.17
CA ARG A 813 -32.50 -0.72 15.05
C ARG A 813 -31.68 0.56 15.13
N LEU A 814 -31.33 1.03 16.33
CA LEU A 814 -30.51 2.21 16.51
C LEU A 814 -29.23 1.85 17.27
N THR A 815 -28.07 2.17 16.71
CA THR A 815 -26.81 2.16 17.46
C THR A 815 -26.36 3.61 17.66
N LEU A 816 -26.10 3.99 18.90
CA LEU A 816 -25.48 5.27 19.25
C LEU A 816 -24.11 5.01 19.85
N GLY A 817 -23.14 5.84 19.54
CA GLY A 817 -21.82 5.70 20.15
C GLY A 817 -20.94 6.93 20.04
N GLY A 818 -19.83 6.87 20.76
CA GLY A 818 -18.82 7.90 20.78
C GLY A 818 -17.43 7.31 20.97
N ARG A 819 -16.42 8.07 20.56
CA ARG A 819 -15.01 7.70 20.62
C ARG A 819 -14.19 8.87 21.15
N MET A 820 -13.27 8.58 22.06
CA MET A 820 -12.26 9.52 22.53
C MET A 820 -10.87 8.97 22.23
N LEU A 821 -10.08 9.71 21.46
CA LEU A 821 -8.69 9.40 21.15
C LEU A 821 -7.78 10.47 21.76
N HIS A 822 -6.87 10.07 22.66
CA HIS A 822 -5.85 10.94 23.23
C HIS A 822 -4.47 10.52 22.71
N VAL A 823 -3.70 11.50 22.24
CA VAL A 823 -2.35 11.32 21.70
C VAL A 823 -1.36 12.13 22.54
N GLY A 824 -0.33 11.44 23.07
CA GLY A 824 0.72 12.02 23.90
C GLY A 824 1.85 12.72 23.12
N PRO A 825 2.93 13.12 23.82
CA PRO A 825 4.14 13.66 23.19
C PRO A 825 4.90 12.56 22.43
N ARG A 826 5.95 12.92 21.67
CA ARG A 826 6.81 11.96 20.94
C ARG A 826 7.66 11.12 21.90
N ALA A 827 7.82 9.82 21.62
CA ALA A 827 8.52 8.85 22.47
C ALA A 827 10.05 9.01 22.55
N ALA A 828 10.66 9.72 21.60
CA ALA A 828 12.09 10.03 21.58
C ALA A 828 12.33 11.41 20.96
N GLY A 829 13.46 12.02 21.33
CA GLY A 829 13.89 13.31 20.81
C GLY A 829 14.42 13.24 19.37
N HIS A 830 14.82 14.40 18.85
CA HIS A 830 15.55 14.53 17.59
C HIS A 830 17.03 14.80 17.88
N GLY A 831 17.91 14.17 17.11
CA GLY A 831 19.35 14.36 17.23
C GLY A 831 19.77 15.82 17.03
N GLN A 832 20.77 16.27 17.79
CA GLN A 832 21.30 17.63 17.68
C GLN A 832 21.97 17.87 16.32
N VAL A 833 21.93 19.12 15.86
CA VAL A 833 22.64 19.56 14.66
C VAL A 833 24.14 19.41 14.90
N THR A 834 24.79 18.47 14.22
CA THR A 834 26.23 18.19 14.39
C THR A 834 27.13 19.04 13.47
N THR A 835 26.55 19.84 12.57
CA THR A 835 27.29 20.71 11.63
C THR A 835 26.75 22.14 11.62
N THR A 836 27.58 23.10 12.02
CA THR A 836 27.30 24.53 11.95
C THR A 836 27.20 24.96 10.48
N GLY A 837 26.15 25.70 10.09
CA GLY A 837 26.01 26.19 8.71
C GLY A 837 25.02 25.44 7.81
N ALA A 838 24.62 24.22 8.16
CA ALA A 838 23.70 23.41 7.37
C ALA A 838 22.23 23.67 7.76
N MET A 839 21.34 23.74 6.75
CA MET A 839 19.89 23.67 6.98
C MET A 839 19.50 22.33 7.63
N GLN A 840 18.41 22.32 8.41
CA GLN A 840 17.77 21.06 8.83
C GLN A 840 17.31 20.28 7.59
N PHE A 841 18.07 19.24 7.21
CA PHE A 841 17.72 18.40 6.07
C PHE A 841 16.39 17.68 6.33
N ILE A 842 16.27 17.02 7.48
CA ILE A 842 14.97 16.55 7.97
C ILE A 842 14.44 17.56 8.98
N SER A 843 13.32 18.20 8.64
CA SER A 843 12.58 18.97 9.62
C SER A 843 11.73 18.03 10.47
N LEU A 844 11.92 18.08 11.79
CA LEU A 844 11.03 17.44 12.74
C LEU A 844 9.65 18.08 12.66
N VAL A 845 8.64 17.32 12.26
CA VAL A 845 7.25 17.77 12.28
C VAL A 845 6.79 17.85 13.73
N SER A 846 6.40 19.04 14.17
CA SER A 846 5.97 19.30 15.53
C SER A 846 4.48 19.01 15.69
N TRP A 847 4.14 18.23 16.72
CA TRP A 847 2.78 18.15 17.26
C TRP A 847 2.80 18.42 18.77
N LYS A 848 1.64 18.79 19.30
CA LYS A 848 1.39 18.88 20.75
C LYS A 848 0.37 17.82 21.14
N PRO A 849 0.37 17.32 22.39
CA PRO A 849 -0.66 16.38 22.83
C PRO A 849 -2.07 16.92 22.59
N TYR A 850 -2.99 16.09 22.11
CA TYR A 850 -4.36 16.48 21.76
C TYR A 850 -5.35 15.36 22.04
N THR A 851 -6.64 15.72 22.10
CA THR A 851 -7.75 14.78 22.29
C THR A 851 -8.82 15.02 21.24
N LEU A 852 -9.17 13.98 20.47
CA LEU A 852 -10.27 14.01 19.53
C LEU A 852 -11.48 13.31 20.14
N VAL A 853 -12.66 13.86 19.87
CA VAL A 853 -13.96 13.28 20.28
C VAL A 853 -14.82 13.15 19.05
N ASP A 854 -15.25 11.92 18.77
CA ASP A 854 -16.12 11.59 17.65
C ASP A 854 -17.44 11.02 18.19
N VAL A 855 -18.54 11.26 17.47
CA VAL A 855 -19.86 10.70 17.79
C VAL A 855 -20.52 10.15 16.53
N PHE A 856 -21.28 9.07 16.67
CA PHE A 856 -21.97 8.45 15.55
C PHE A 856 -23.34 7.89 15.96
N ALA A 857 -24.20 7.77 14.94
CA ALA A 857 -25.50 7.13 15.01
C ALA A 857 -25.72 6.30 13.74
N GLU A 858 -26.20 5.08 13.91
CA GLU A 858 -26.57 4.16 12.83
C GLU A 858 -28.01 3.73 13.04
N TYR A 859 -28.88 3.97 12.06
CA TYR A 859 -30.29 3.63 12.15
C TYR A 859 -30.70 2.72 11.00
N ARG A 860 -31.12 1.50 11.33
CA ARG A 860 -31.69 0.53 10.40
C ARG A 860 -33.15 0.92 10.11
N VAL A 861 -33.34 1.64 9.01
CA VAL A 861 -34.66 2.14 8.54
C VAL A 861 -35.56 0.96 8.14
N SER A 862 -34.98 -0.04 7.47
CA SER A 862 -35.60 -1.32 7.13
C SER A 862 -34.53 -2.42 7.13
N ASP A 863 -34.92 -3.68 6.92
CA ASP A 863 -33.95 -4.78 6.81
C ASP A 863 -33.00 -4.65 5.61
N SER A 864 -33.32 -3.79 4.65
CA SER A 864 -32.54 -3.51 3.44
C SER A 864 -31.90 -2.13 3.42
N LEU A 865 -32.19 -1.24 4.38
CA LEU A 865 -31.74 0.15 4.33
C LEU A 865 -31.24 0.63 5.70
N THR A 866 -29.98 1.06 5.74
CA THR A 866 -29.34 1.65 6.92
C THR A 866 -28.92 3.07 6.64
N ALA A 867 -29.28 3.99 7.53
CA ALA A 867 -28.80 5.36 7.53
C ALA A 867 -27.69 5.53 8.57
N THR A 868 -26.63 6.25 8.23
CA THR A 868 -25.52 6.52 9.13
C THR A 868 -25.25 8.01 9.20
N VAL A 869 -24.95 8.50 10.40
CA VAL A 869 -24.53 9.87 10.67
C VAL A 869 -23.34 9.81 11.62
N ARG A 870 -22.31 10.62 11.35
CA ARG A 870 -21.16 10.76 12.24
C ARG A 870 -20.62 12.17 12.22
N VAL A 871 -20.11 12.61 13.36
CA VAL A 871 -19.40 13.88 13.53
C VAL A 871 -18.03 13.55 14.10
N GLU A 872 -17.00 13.78 13.29
CA GLU A 872 -15.60 13.61 13.69
C GLU A 872 -15.04 14.94 14.20
N ASN A 873 -14.12 14.89 15.16
CA ASN A 873 -13.50 16.04 15.80
C ASN A 873 -14.55 17.05 16.30
N LEU A 874 -15.52 16.57 17.10
CA LEU A 874 -16.67 17.33 17.62
C LEU A 874 -16.23 18.63 18.32
N THR A 875 -15.10 18.60 19.01
CA THR A 875 -14.50 19.73 19.74
C THR A 875 -13.68 20.68 18.86
N ASP A 876 -13.66 20.47 17.54
CA ASP A 876 -13.00 21.31 16.52
C ASP A 876 -11.53 21.60 16.85
N GLN A 877 -10.81 20.59 17.34
CA GLN A 877 -9.40 20.70 17.72
C GLN A 877 -8.51 20.93 16.50
N TYR A 878 -7.52 21.79 16.68
CA TYR A 878 -6.42 22.04 15.76
C TYR A 878 -5.26 21.14 16.16
N TYR A 879 -4.86 20.22 15.28
CA TYR A 879 -3.84 19.23 15.59
C TYR A 879 -3.01 18.90 14.34
N VAL A 880 -1.83 18.30 14.54
CA VAL A 880 -1.00 17.70 13.50
C VAL A 880 -0.86 16.23 13.85
N ASP A 881 -1.08 15.35 12.86
CA ASP A 881 -0.98 13.91 13.06
C ASP A 881 0.47 13.48 13.38
N PRO A 882 0.67 12.59 14.36
CA PRO A 882 1.94 11.88 14.51
C PRO A 882 2.32 11.19 13.20
N LEU A 883 3.62 11.01 12.97
CA LEU A 883 4.15 10.37 11.76
C LEU A 883 3.91 11.11 10.44
N SER A 884 3.38 12.35 10.49
CA SER A 884 3.31 13.21 9.31
C SER A 884 4.71 13.62 8.86
N LEU A 885 4.97 13.58 7.54
CA LEU A 885 6.19 14.16 6.95
C LEU A 885 6.00 15.63 6.56
N VAL A 886 4.79 16.18 6.75
CA VAL A 886 4.41 17.54 6.36
C VAL A 886 3.80 18.31 7.54
N ARG A 887 3.94 19.65 7.51
CA ARG A 887 3.33 20.53 8.52
C ARG A 887 1.91 20.98 8.12
N GLN A 888 1.07 20.04 7.71
CA GLN A 888 -0.36 20.27 7.46
C GLN A 888 -1.17 19.87 8.70
N PRO A 889 -2.06 20.73 9.21
CA PRO A 889 -2.95 20.34 10.30
C PRO A 889 -3.98 19.32 9.82
N GLY A 890 -4.49 18.49 10.72
CA GLY A 890 -5.59 17.56 10.43
C GLY A 890 -6.95 18.27 10.26
N PRO A 891 -7.97 17.57 9.75
CA PRO A 891 -9.30 18.12 9.56
C PRO A 891 -9.93 18.62 10.88
N GLY A 892 -10.57 19.78 10.79
CA GLY A 892 -11.49 20.28 11.82
C GLY A 892 -12.76 19.42 11.90
N ARG A 893 -13.71 19.88 12.71
CA ARG A 893 -15.02 19.25 12.86
C ARG A 893 -15.69 18.93 11.51
N THR A 894 -15.97 17.66 11.26
CA THR A 894 -16.51 17.20 9.98
C THR A 894 -17.76 16.36 10.20
N PHE A 895 -18.85 16.69 9.51
CA PHE A 895 -20.09 15.93 9.52
C PHE A 895 -20.12 14.99 8.30
N TYR A 896 -20.54 13.75 8.49
CA TYR A 896 -20.83 12.83 7.42
C TYR A 896 -22.23 12.23 7.60
N ALA A 897 -22.91 12.00 6.49
CA ALA A 897 -24.13 11.21 6.44
C ALA A 897 -24.10 10.27 5.23
N GLY A 898 -24.71 9.10 5.39
CA GLY A 898 -24.77 8.09 4.34
C GLY A 898 -25.99 7.19 4.43
N LEU A 899 -26.28 6.54 3.31
CA LEU A 899 -27.27 5.49 3.17
C LEU A 899 -26.60 4.27 2.56
N THR A 900 -26.87 3.10 3.16
CA THR A 900 -26.48 1.80 2.63
C THR A 900 -27.74 0.99 2.37
N GLY A 901 -27.98 0.67 1.11
CA GLY A 901 -29.00 -0.27 0.67
C GLY A 901 -28.40 -1.65 0.42
N THR A 902 -29.03 -2.70 0.92
CA THR A 902 -28.72 -4.10 0.61
C THR A 902 -29.95 -4.79 0.04
N PHE A 903 -29.80 -5.40 -1.13
CA PHE A 903 -30.86 -6.05 -1.90
C PHE A 903 -30.44 -7.48 -2.21
N GLY A 904 -31.37 -8.43 -2.27
CA GLY A 904 -31.06 -9.86 -2.49
C GLY A 904 -32.22 -10.78 -2.14
N GLY A 905 -32.16 -12.03 -2.60
CA GLY A 905 -33.13 -13.09 -2.28
C GLY A 905 -34.41 -13.11 -3.12
N ASN A 906 -35.58 -13.23 -2.46
CA ASN A 906 -36.92 -13.37 -3.06
C ASN A 906 -37.52 -12.08 -3.69
N GLN A 907 -36.77 -10.98 -3.75
CA GLN A 907 -37.24 -9.72 -4.35
C GLN A 907 -37.05 -9.77 -5.88
N THR A 908 -38.13 -9.66 -6.65
CA THR A 908 -38.08 -9.65 -8.12
C THR A 908 -37.45 -8.35 -8.64
N LEU A 909 -36.21 -8.41 -9.10
CA LEU A 909 -35.65 -7.47 -10.08
C LEU A 909 -36.39 -7.63 -11.44
N PRO A 910 -36.43 -6.60 -12.30
CA PRO A 910 -36.87 -6.76 -13.69
C PRO A 910 -36.07 -7.91 -14.31
N HIS A 911 -36.77 -8.90 -14.86
CA HIS A 911 -36.19 -10.14 -15.33
C HIS A 911 -35.02 -9.91 -16.32
N PHE A 912 -33.79 -9.97 -15.81
CA PHE A 912 -32.67 -10.57 -16.51
C PHE A 912 -32.58 -12.00 -15.99
N SER A 913 -33.21 -12.92 -16.71
CA SER A 913 -33.18 -14.34 -16.38
C SER A 913 -31.73 -14.82 -16.36
N ALA A 914 -31.24 -15.18 -15.17
CA ALA A 914 -30.04 -15.97 -14.96
C ALA A 914 -30.24 -17.35 -15.59
N PRO A 915 -29.33 -17.82 -16.44
CA PRO A 915 -29.51 -19.15 -17.00
C PRO A 915 -28.31 -20.09 -16.81
N PHE A 916 -27.40 -19.73 -15.90
CA PHE A 916 -26.27 -20.53 -15.47
C PHE A 916 -26.73 -21.36 -14.28
N ILE A 917 -26.29 -22.63 -14.24
CA ILE A 917 -26.56 -23.63 -13.20
C ILE A 917 -27.75 -24.54 -13.54
N ARG A 918 -27.46 -25.49 -14.43
CA ARG A 918 -27.98 -26.86 -14.32
C ARG A 918 -26.82 -27.85 -14.49
N ASP A 919 -26.75 -28.77 -13.55
CA ASP A 919 -26.02 -30.05 -13.52
C ASP A 919 -24.50 -30.08 -13.79
N LEU A 920 -23.74 -30.35 -12.73
CA LEU A 920 -22.32 -30.78 -12.74
C LEU A 920 -22.16 -32.31 -12.70
N LYS A 921 -23.09 -33.08 -13.27
CA LYS A 921 -22.77 -34.46 -13.68
C LYS A 921 -22.34 -34.45 -15.14
N GLY A 922 -21.20 -35.06 -15.46
CA GLY A 922 -20.55 -35.03 -16.77
C GLY A 922 -21.50 -35.37 -17.93
N GLY A 923 -22.10 -34.34 -18.51
CA GLY A 923 -22.88 -34.40 -19.74
C GLY A 923 -22.12 -33.77 -20.90
N LYS A 924 -22.48 -34.19 -22.11
CA LYS A 924 -22.02 -33.54 -23.36
C LYS A 924 -22.39 -32.06 -23.32
N VAL A 925 -21.39 -31.20 -23.45
CA VAL A 925 -21.58 -29.75 -23.56
C VAL A 925 -21.69 -29.40 -25.04
N ASP A 926 -22.76 -28.70 -25.41
CA ASP A 926 -22.85 -28.05 -26.71
C ASP A 926 -22.01 -26.76 -26.68
N TRP A 927 -21.09 -26.65 -27.62
CA TRP A 927 -20.23 -25.50 -27.83
C TRP A 927 -20.82 -24.51 -28.82
N THR A 928 -21.99 -24.79 -29.41
CA THR A 928 -22.69 -23.89 -30.32
C THR A 928 -23.23 -22.66 -29.58
N GLY A 929 -22.88 -21.47 -30.05
CA GLY A 929 -23.40 -20.20 -29.51
C GLY A 929 -22.40 -19.05 -29.54
N ALA A 930 -22.91 -17.85 -29.27
CA ALA A 930 -22.06 -16.69 -29.03
C ALA A 930 -21.36 -16.81 -27.68
N TYR A 931 -20.18 -16.22 -27.52
CA TYR A 931 -19.52 -16.06 -26.24
C TYR A 931 -18.81 -14.72 -26.13
N ALA A 932 -18.64 -14.23 -24.91
CA ALA A 932 -17.84 -13.06 -24.59
C ALA A 932 -17.10 -13.27 -23.28
N GLY A 933 -15.91 -12.70 -23.16
CA GLY A 933 -15.02 -12.99 -22.06
C GLY A 933 -13.90 -11.97 -21.93
N PHE A 934 -13.08 -12.15 -20.91
CA PHE A 934 -11.85 -11.41 -20.69
C PHE A 934 -10.68 -12.38 -20.64
N HIS A 935 -9.48 -11.86 -20.94
CA HIS A 935 -8.25 -12.63 -20.87
C HIS A 935 -7.12 -11.81 -20.27
N PHE A 936 -6.22 -12.51 -19.60
CA PHE A 936 -4.95 -11.97 -19.14
C PHE A 936 -3.82 -12.88 -19.61
N GLY A 937 -2.63 -12.33 -19.74
CA GLY A 937 -1.51 -13.11 -20.26
C GLY A 937 -0.18 -12.38 -20.25
N THR A 938 0.81 -13.06 -20.78
CA THR A 938 2.16 -12.53 -21.02
C THR A 938 2.49 -12.66 -22.50
N GLY A 939 3.41 -11.83 -22.97
CA GLY A 939 3.94 -11.91 -24.32
C GLY A 939 5.45 -11.72 -24.36
N VAL A 940 6.05 -12.33 -25.36
CA VAL A 940 7.43 -12.07 -25.78
C VAL A 940 7.40 -11.77 -27.27
N GLY A 941 8.02 -10.67 -27.66
CA GLY A 941 8.07 -10.21 -29.04
C GLY A 941 9.48 -10.00 -29.51
N ARG A 942 9.64 -9.92 -30.83
CA ARG A 942 10.88 -9.52 -31.45
C ARG A 942 10.57 -8.50 -32.53
N THR A 943 11.33 -7.43 -32.55
CA THR A 943 11.45 -6.56 -33.72
C THR A 943 12.78 -6.82 -34.39
N TRP A 944 12.83 -6.71 -35.72
CA TRP A 944 14.08 -6.79 -36.48
C TRP A 944 14.03 -5.96 -37.75
N GLY A 945 15.15 -5.33 -38.11
CA GLY A 945 15.26 -4.56 -39.34
C GLY A 945 16.39 -3.55 -39.33
N ASN A 946 16.35 -2.66 -40.33
CA ASN A 946 17.47 -1.78 -40.64
C ASN A 946 17.04 -0.33 -40.46
N THR A 947 18.01 0.50 -40.08
CA THR A 947 17.89 1.94 -39.99
C THR A 947 18.76 2.56 -41.08
N THR A 948 18.22 3.50 -41.86
CA THR A 948 18.96 4.26 -42.87
C THR A 948 18.84 5.76 -42.61
N SER A 949 19.68 6.56 -43.27
CA SER A 949 19.43 8.00 -43.43
C SER A 949 18.16 8.25 -44.26
N LEU A 950 17.61 9.47 -44.22
CA LEU A 950 16.41 9.84 -45.00
C LEU A 950 16.60 9.70 -46.53
N ASP A 951 17.83 9.84 -47.02
CA ASP A 951 18.20 9.66 -48.43
C ASP A 951 18.40 8.18 -48.83
N GLY A 952 18.26 7.25 -47.88
CA GLY A 952 18.40 5.81 -48.11
C GLY A 952 19.83 5.28 -48.00
N THR A 953 20.81 6.13 -47.66
CA THR A 953 22.19 5.68 -47.40
C THR A 953 22.31 4.97 -46.04
N ALA A 954 23.23 4.00 -45.94
CA ALA A 954 23.56 3.30 -44.70
C ALA A 954 24.94 3.74 -44.20
N PRO A 955 25.07 4.88 -43.49
CA PRO A 955 26.33 5.31 -42.89
C PRO A 955 26.73 4.41 -41.71
N ASP A 956 28.00 4.44 -41.28
CA ASP A 956 28.56 3.58 -40.21
C ASP A 956 27.73 3.61 -38.90
N VAL A 957 27.14 4.76 -38.55
CA VAL A 957 26.23 4.93 -37.39
C VAL A 957 24.90 4.15 -37.55
N ALA A 958 24.40 3.99 -38.77
CA ALA A 958 23.16 3.23 -39.01
C ALA A 958 23.34 1.74 -38.69
N ALA A 959 24.58 1.24 -38.67
CA ALA A 959 24.89 -0.13 -38.26
C ALA A 959 24.83 -0.33 -36.73
N THR A 960 24.96 0.73 -35.91
CA THR A 960 24.81 0.66 -34.44
C THR A 960 23.35 0.90 -33.99
N GLU A 961 22.54 1.60 -34.78
CA GLU A 961 21.08 1.77 -34.58
C GLU A 961 20.30 0.54 -35.11
N SER A 962 20.45 -0.59 -34.43
CA SER A 962 19.72 -1.83 -34.78
C SER A 962 18.26 -1.79 -34.35
N ALA A 963 17.37 -2.33 -35.18
CA ALA A 963 15.99 -2.61 -34.79
C ALA A 963 15.78 -4.06 -34.32
N ASP A 964 16.86 -4.85 -34.21
CA ASP A 964 16.86 -6.19 -33.60
C ASP A 964 16.89 -6.10 -32.07
N LEU A 965 15.73 -6.27 -31.44
CA LEU A 965 15.62 -6.42 -29.99
C LEU A 965 14.41 -7.27 -29.59
N ASN A 966 14.47 -7.81 -28.37
CA ASN A 966 13.37 -8.54 -27.77
C ASN A 966 12.46 -7.60 -26.98
N LEU A 967 11.16 -7.82 -27.09
CA LEU A 967 10.10 -7.15 -26.34
C LEU A 967 9.54 -8.16 -25.35
N ASN A 968 9.17 -7.72 -24.15
CA ASN A 968 8.43 -8.55 -23.20
C ASN A 968 7.43 -7.69 -22.43
N GLY A 969 6.39 -8.32 -21.89
CA GLY A 969 5.38 -7.59 -21.16
C GLY A 969 4.07 -8.35 -20.99
N MET A 970 3.25 -7.83 -20.10
CA MET A 970 1.92 -8.37 -19.82
C MET A 970 0.88 -7.89 -20.82
N ASN A 971 -0.22 -8.63 -20.89
CA ASN A 971 -1.34 -8.40 -21.77
C ASN A 971 -2.65 -8.56 -20.99
N PHE A 972 -3.60 -7.65 -21.20
CA PHE A 972 -4.97 -7.75 -20.68
C PHE A 972 -5.94 -7.39 -21.77
N GLY A 973 -7.07 -8.10 -21.87
CA GLY A 973 -8.01 -7.83 -22.93
C GLY A 973 -9.38 -8.45 -22.74
N VAL A 974 -10.20 -8.22 -23.75
CA VAL A 974 -11.53 -8.77 -23.91
C VAL A 974 -11.59 -9.57 -25.20
N GLN A 975 -12.41 -10.61 -25.21
CA GLN A 975 -12.64 -11.46 -26.36
C GLN A 975 -14.14 -11.73 -26.52
N ALA A 976 -14.61 -11.87 -27.75
CA ALA A 976 -15.97 -12.28 -28.06
C ALA A 976 -15.96 -13.11 -29.34
N GLY A 977 -16.80 -14.14 -29.40
CA GLY A 977 -16.85 -15.00 -30.56
C GLY A 977 -18.17 -15.73 -30.70
N TYR A 978 -18.22 -16.60 -31.70
CA TYR A 978 -19.33 -17.50 -31.95
C TYR A 978 -18.78 -18.84 -32.40
N ASN A 979 -19.24 -19.92 -31.78
CA ASN A 979 -18.88 -21.29 -32.11
C ASN A 979 -20.10 -22.02 -32.69
N TRP A 980 -19.86 -22.99 -33.57
CA TRP A 980 -20.85 -23.85 -34.19
C TRP A 980 -20.34 -25.29 -34.14
N GLN A 981 -20.99 -26.14 -33.35
CA GLN A 981 -20.64 -27.54 -33.19
C GLN A 981 -21.45 -28.43 -34.12
N PHE A 982 -20.78 -29.37 -34.78
CA PHE A 982 -21.38 -30.41 -35.62
C PHE A 982 -21.57 -31.69 -34.81
N GLY A 983 -22.52 -32.52 -35.23
CA GLY A 983 -22.87 -33.77 -34.52
C GLY A 983 -21.74 -34.80 -34.37
N ASN A 984 -20.62 -34.64 -35.10
CA ASN A 984 -19.43 -35.47 -35.00
C ASN A 984 -18.36 -34.92 -34.01
N GLY A 985 -18.67 -33.83 -33.28
CA GLY A 985 -17.76 -33.20 -32.31
C GLY A 985 -16.87 -32.09 -32.90
N LEU A 986 -16.89 -31.87 -34.22
CA LEU A 986 -16.16 -30.75 -34.83
C LEU A 986 -16.81 -29.41 -34.43
N VAL A 987 -16.02 -28.40 -34.10
CA VAL A 987 -16.47 -27.04 -33.77
C VAL A 987 -15.79 -26.06 -34.73
N LEU A 988 -16.58 -25.23 -35.40
CA LEU A 988 -16.08 -24.08 -36.16
C LEU A 988 -16.48 -22.80 -35.47
N GLY A 989 -15.58 -21.83 -35.34
CA GLY A 989 -15.90 -20.58 -34.69
C GLY A 989 -15.22 -19.36 -35.29
N ALA A 990 -15.65 -18.19 -34.85
CA ALA A 990 -15.00 -16.92 -35.13
C ALA A 990 -14.87 -16.13 -33.82
N GLU A 991 -13.73 -15.48 -33.60
CA GLU A 991 -13.43 -14.73 -32.39
C GLU A 991 -12.78 -13.39 -32.74
N ALA A 992 -13.27 -12.32 -32.14
CA ALA A 992 -12.64 -11.02 -32.08
C ALA A 992 -12.07 -10.79 -30.68
N GLY A 993 -10.82 -10.36 -30.59
CA GLY A 993 -10.18 -10.00 -29.33
C GLY A 993 -9.49 -8.65 -29.43
N TRP A 994 -9.57 -7.86 -28.36
CA TRP A 994 -8.79 -6.64 -28.19
C TRP A 994 -7.97 -6.74 -26.90
N THR A 995 -6.68 -6.42 -26.99
CA THR A 995 -5.71 -6.59 -25.92
C THR A 995 -4.93 -5.30 -25.74
N LYS A 996 -5.00 -4.72 -24.55
CA LYS A 996 -4.01 -3.73 -24.11
C LYS A 996 -2.69 -4.46 -23.87
N SER A 997 -1.66 -4.03 -24.57
CA SER A 997 -0.32 -4.62 -24.50
C SER A 997 0.64 -3.69 -23.76
N TYR A 998 1.55 -4.30 -23.01
CA TYR A 998 2.68 -3.64 -22.36
C TYR A 998 4.02 -4.15 -22.89
N LEU A 999 4.03 -4.81 -24.06
CA LEU A 999 5.25 -5.24 -24.74
C LEU A 999 6.09 -4.04 -25.16
N ASN A 1000 7.25 -3.89 -24.54
CA ASN A 1000 8.17 -2.79 -24.82
C ASN A 1000 9.65 -3.22 -24.81
N GLY A 1001 10.51 -2.35 -25.34
CA GLY A 1001 11.97 -2.49 -25.32
C GLY A 1001 12.66 -1.23 -25.83
N ALA A 1002 13.96 -1.09 -25.58
CA ALA A 1002 14.76 0.06 -25.99
C ALA A 1002 16.15 -0.33 -26.46
N GLN A 1003 16.70 0.46 -27.39
CA GLN A 1003 18.03 0.27 -27.97
C GLN A 1003 18.78 1.61 -28.00
N GLY A 1004 19.93 1.65 -27.33
CA GLY A 1004 20.88 2.76 -27.40
C GLY A 1004 21.77 2.66 -28.64
N ALA A 1005 22.18 3.82 -29.17
CA ALA A 1005 23.20 3.93 -30.20
C ALA A 1005 24.25 4.97 -29.83
N ALA A 1006 25.52 4.63 -30.05
CA ALA A 1006 26.66 5.47 -29.74
C ALA A 1006 27.03 6.39 -30.92
N THR A 1007 27.70 7.50 -30.61
CA THR A 1007 28.31 8.43 -31.59
C THR A 1007 29.48 7.76 -32.30
N THR A 1008 29.67 7.96 -33.61
CA THR A 1008 30.82 7.43 -34.36
C THR A 1008 31.75 8.53 -34.89
N GLU A 1009 31.52 9.78 -34.51
CA GLU A 1009 32.31 10.93 -34.92
C GLU A 1009 33.74 10.85 -34.32
N SER A 1010 34.77 10.97 -35.18
CA SER A 1010 36.18 10.66 -34.91
C SER A 1010 36.91 11.55 -33.90
N TRP A 1011 36.20 12.40 -33.14
CA TRP A 1011 36.83 13.31 -32.18
C TRP A 1011 37.38 12.57 -30.93
N THR A 1012 36.78 11.43 -30.55
CA THR A 1012 37.20 10.64 -29.37
C THR A 1012 38.60 10.01 -29.54
N SER A 1013 39.07 9.79 -30.77
CA SER A 1013 40.40 9.18 -31.01
C SER A 1013 41.56 10.18 -31.00
N SER A 1014 41.32 11.48 -31.13
CA SER A 1014 42.37 12.51 -31.23
C SER A 1014 42.75 13.18 -29.89
N VAL A 1015 41.92 13.03 -28.85
CA VAL A 1015 42.17 13.51 -27.47
C VAL A 1015 42.49 12.43 -26.45
N GLY A 1016 42.59 11.15 -26.87
CA GLY A 1016 43.03 10.05 -25.99
C GLY A 1016 42.06 9.69 -24.85
N LEU A 1017 40.79 10.12 -24.93
CA LEU A 1017 39.74 9.79 -23.97
C LEU A 1017 38.96 8.53 -24.42
N PRO A 1018 38.90 7.46 -23.61
CA PRO A 1018 38.15 6.26 -23.95
C PRO A 1018 36.66 6.43 -23.58
N GLY A 1019 35.82 6.84 -24.51
CA GLY A 1019 34.36 6.84 -24.32
C GLY A 1019 33.58 7.16 -25.59
N GLU A 1020 32.74 6.23 -26.06
CA GLU A 1020 31.73 6.53 -27.08
C GLU A 1020 30.51 7.18 -26.38
N GLY A 1021 30.10 8.39 -26.80
CA GLY A 1021 28.93 9.08 -26.25
C GLY A 1021 27.61 8.47 -26.74
N LEU A 1022 26.52 8.55 -25.95
CA LEU A 1022 25.20 8.12 -26.41
C LEU A 1022 24.65 9.14 -27.41
N GLN A 1023 24.37 8.72 -28.64
CA GLN A 1023 23.75 9.56 -29.68
C GLN A 1023 22.22 9.48 -29.63
N ALA A 1024 21.70 8.29 -29.33
CA ALA A 1024 20.28 8.01 -29.42
C ALA A 1024 19.85 6.92 -28.45
N ASN A 1025 18.60 7.00 -27.98
CA ASN A 1025 17.90 5.86 -27.43
C ASN A 1025 16.55 5.70 -28.13
N THR A 1026 16.37 4.60 -28.85
CA THR A 1026 15.15 4.31 -29.60
C THR A 1026 14.33 3.29 -28.86
N HIS A 1027 13.08 3.63 -28.56
CA HIS A 1027 12.17 2.77 -27.83
C HIS A 1027 11.07 2.25 -28.73
N TYR A 1028 10.62 1.04 -28.44
CA TYR A 1028 9.64 0.28 -29.20
C TYR A 1028 8.52 -0.13 -28.25
N ASN A 1029 7.28 0.28 -28.51
CA ASN A 1029 6.12 -0.06 -27.67
C ASN A 1029 4.96 -0.56 -28.52
N ILE A 1030 4.37 -1.69 -28.11
CA ILE A 1030 3.13 -2.21 -28.69
C ILE A 1030 1.97 -1.77 -27.79
N ASP A 1031 1.28 -0.70 -28.18
CA ASP A 1031 0.28 -0.02 -27.36
C ASP A 1031 -0.98 -0.88 -27.14
N TRP A 1032 -1.41 -1.58 -28.18
CA TRP A 1032 -2.52 -2.53 -28.16
C TRP A 1032 -2.41 -3.49 -29.35
N THR A 1033 -3.00 -4.66 -29.18
CA THR A 1033 -3.17 -5.65 -30.25
C THR A 1033 -4.65 -6.01 -30.36
N ALA A 1034 -5.11 -6.28 -31.58
CA ALA A 1034 -6.45 -6.79 -31.82
C ALA A 1034 -6.35 -7.94 -32.81
N ALA A 1035 -7.25 -8.91 -32.74
CA ALA A 1035 -7.26 -10.04 -33.66
C ALA A 1035 -8.70 -10.42 -34.00
N LEU A 1036 -8.90 -10.82 -35.26
CA LEU A 1036 -10.10 -11.51 -35.71
C LEU A 1036 -9.66 -12.88 -36.23
N ARG A 1037 -10.07 -13.95 -35.55
CA ARG A 1037 -9.60 -15.32 -35.74
C ARG A 1037 -10.76 -16.24 -36.11
N GLY A 1038 -10.58 -17.09 -37.11
CA GLY A 1038 -11.36 -18.32 -37.23
C GLY A 1038 -10.83 -19.37 -36.25
N ARG A 1039 -11.71 -20.18 -35.67
CA ARG A 1039 -11.40 -21.29 -34.77
C ARG A 1039 -11.87 -22.60 -35.41
N VAL A 1040 -11.05 -23.64 -35.31
CA VAL A 1040 -11.41 -25.02 -35.66
C VAL A 1040 -11.04 -25.89 -34.47
N GLY A 1041 -12.02 -26.48 -33.81
CA GLY A 1041 -11.82 -27.29 -32.62
C GLY A 1041 -12.55 -28.62 -32.67
N TYR A 1042 -12.26 -29.45 -31.68
CA TYR A 1042 -12.93 -30.72 -31.45
C TYR A 1042 -13.40 -30.75 -30.00
N ALA A 1043 -14.71 -30.91 -29.82
CA ALA A 1043 -15.37 -31.06 -28.54
C ALA A 1043 -15.35 -32.54 -28.13
N PHE A 1044 -14.79 -32.81 -26.97
CA PHE A 1044 -14.73 -34.14 -26.36
C PHE A 1044 -15.93 -34.35 -25.42
N ASP A 1045 -16.28 -35.61 -25.20
CA ASP A 1045 -17.42 -36.01 -24.35
C ASP A 1045 -17.22 -35.67 -22.85
N ASN A 1046 -16.05 -35.14 -22.45
CA ASN A 1046 -15.67 -34.80 -21.09
C ASN A 1046 -15.51 -33.28 -20.86
N ARG A 1047 -16.30 -32.45 -21.56
CA ARG A 1047 -16.34 -30.98 -21.44
C ARG A 1047 -15.08 -30.23 -21.87
N TRP A 1048 -14.13 -30.92 -22.49
CA TRP A 1048 -12.96 -30.29 -23.11
C TRP A 1048 -13.23 -29.96 -24.57
N MET A 1049 -12.70 -28.84 -25.03
CA MET A 1049 -12.54 -28.52 -26.45
C MET A 1049 -11.09 -28.12 -26.71
N LEU A 1050 -10.43 -28.85 -27.59
CA LEU A 1050 -9.14 -28.43 -28.14
C LEU A 1050 -9.39 -27.70 -29.45
N TYR A 1051 -8.72 -26.58 -29.67
CA TYR A 1051 -8.92 -25.79 -30.88
C TYR A 1051 -7.61 -25.22 -31.44
N GLY A 1052 -7.53 -25.16 -32.75
CA GLY A 1052 -6.61 -24.28 -33.48
C GLY A 1052 -7.34 -23.00 -33.88
N SER A 1053 -6.61 -21.90 -34.00
CA SER A 1053 -7.14 -20.63 -34.47
C SER A 1053 -6.18 -19.94 -35.43
N GLY A 1054 -6.73 -19.14 -36.35
CA GLY A 1054 -5.93 -18.35 -37.27
C GLY A 1054 -6.73 -17.21 -37.88
N GLY A 1055 -6.08 -16.11 -38.20
CA GLY A 1055 -6.75 -14.96 -38.81
C GLY A 1055 -5.88 -13.72 -38.94
N VAL A 1056 -6.53 -12.57 -38.91
CA VAL A 1056 -5.89 -11.26 -39.08
C VAL A 1056 -5.61 -10.62 -37.73
N ALA A 1057 -4.42 -10.07 -37.57
CA ALA A 1057 -3.99 -9.36 -36.39
C ALA A 1057 -3.69 -7.89 -36.71
N PHE A 1058 -3.93 -7.03 -35.74
CA PHE A 1058 -3.64 -5.61 -35.77
C PHE A 1058 -2.77 -5.28 -34.56
N ALA A 1059 -1.74 -4.47 -34.75
CA ALA A 1059 -0.92 -3.96 -33.66
C ALA A 1059 -0.68 -2.48 -33.86
N LYS A 1060 -0.92 -1.68 -32.81
CA LYS A 1060 -0.49 -0.28 -32.78
C LYS A 1060 0.90 -0.24 -32.15
N GLU A 1061 1.90 0.09 -32.96
CA GLU A 1061 3.26 0.31 -32.49
C GLU A 1061 3.53 1.81 -32.46
N THR A 1062 4.13 2.26 -31.37
CA THR A 1062 4.69 3.59 -31.23
C THR A 1062 6.17 3.47 -30.96
N GLN A 1063 6.99 4.05 -31.84
CA GLN A 1063 8.41 4.23 -31.62
C GLN A 1063 8.68 5.68 -31.25
N TRP A 1064 9.60 5.88 -30.31
CA TRP A 1064 10.16 7.22 -30.11
C TRP A 1064 11.66 7.14 -29.94
N ARG A 1065 12.31 8.19 -30.42
CA ARG A 1065 13.75 8.30 -30.48
C ARG A 1065 14.18 9.51 -29.66
N ASP A 1066 14.86 9.25 -28.57
CA ASP A 1066 15.53 10.27 -27.77
C ASP A 1066 16.82 10.66 -28.51
N GLN A 1067 16.94 11.91 -28.95
CA GLN A 1067 18.15 12.43 -29.58
C GLN A 1067 19.04 13.08 -28.53
N PHE A 1068 20.28 12.62 -28.43
CA PHE A 1068 21.29 13.19 -27.56
C PHE A 1068 22.29 14.07 -28.33
N ALA A 1069 22.88 15.06 -27.68
CA ALA A 1069 23.97 15.88 -28.21
C ALA A 1069 25.07 16.09 -27.17
N ILE A 1070 26.30 16.29 -27.65
CA ILE A 1070 27.43 16.73 -26.83
C ILE A 1070 27.35 18.25 -26.70
N GLN A 1071 27.16 18.76 -25.47
CA GLN A 1071 27.04 20.20 -25.25
C GLN A 1071 28.38 20.92 -25.10
N GLU A 1072 29.43 20.24 -24.61
CA GLU A 1072 30.79 20.79 -24.48
C GLU A 1072 31.84 19.78 -24.96
N VAL A 1073 32.77 20.25 -25.79
CA VAL A 1073 33.86 19.49 -26.44
C VAL A 1073 34.90 18.95 -25.44
N MET A 1074 34.62 18.91 -24.14
CA MET A 1074 35.56 18.47 -23.09
C MET A 1074 34.86 17.67 -21.97
N GLN A 1075 33.56 17.40 -22.08
CA GLN A 1075 32.79 16.64 -21.09
C GLN A 1075 32.14 15.41 -21.75
N ASP A 1076 32.32 14.23 -21.15
CA ASP A 1076 31.71 12.95 -21.57
C ASP A 1076 30.19 12.88 -21.31
N THR A 1077 29.49 14.03 -21.27
CA THR A 1077 28.07 14.13 -20.96
C THR A 1077 27.26 14.39 -22.22
N THR A 1078 26.33 13.48 -22.51
CA THR A 1078 25.37 13.60 -23.62
C THR A 1078 23.98 13.92 -23.06
N ASP A 1079 23.38 15.03 -23.51
CA ASP A 1079 22.04 15.46 -23.07
C ASP A 1079 21.00 15.18 -24.15
N VAL A 1080 19.79 14.76 -23.77
CA VAL A 1080 18.66 14.66 -24.71
C VAL A 1080 18.24 16.07 -25.15
N VAL A 1081 18.37 16.37 -26.44
CA VAL A 1081 18.01 17.68 -27.01
C VAL A 1081 16.55 17.71 -27.46
N PHE A 1082 16.06 16.61 -28.04
CA PHE A 1082 14.66 16.48 -28.43
C PHE A 1082 14.28 15.00 -28.53
N VAL A 1083 12.97 14.75 -28.59
CA VAL A 1083 12.42 13.41 -28.81
C VAL A 1083 11.49 13.46 -30.01
N GLU A 1084 11.69 12.55 -30.96
CA GLU A 1084 10.79 12.36 -32.08
C GLU A 1084 9.99 11.09 -31.90
N LYS A 1085 8.71 11.12 -32.28
CA LYS A 1085 7.80 9.97 -32.17
C LYS A 1085 7.18 9.71 -33.53
N ASP A 1086 7.05 8.44 -33.85
CA ASP A 1086 6.26 8.00 -34.99
C ASP A 1086 5.46 6.76 -34.57
N SER A 1087 4.26 6.62 -35.12
CA SER A 1087 3.35 5.55 -34.72
C SER A 1087 2.67 4.96 -35.94
N ALA A 1088 2.56 3.64 -35.94
CA ALA A 1088 2.01 2.92 -37.05
C ALA A 1088 1.08 1.80 -36.59
N THR A 1089 -0.05 1.67 -37.27
CA THR A 1089 -0.87 0.48 -37.15
C THR A 1089 -0.37 -0.54 -38.18
N ARG A 1090 -0.02 -1.71 -37.69
CA ARG A 1090 0.36 -2.87 -38.50
C ARG A 1090 -0.84 -3.77 -38.68
N ILE A 1091 -0.93 -4.36 -39.86
CA ILE A 1091 -1.83 -5.46 -40.17
C ILE A 1091 -0.94 -6.67 -40.40
N GLY A 1092 -1.30 -7.79 -39.81
CA GLY A 1092 -0.54 -9.02 -39.82
C GLY A 1092 -1.45 -10.24 -39.79
N TYR A 1093 -0.83 -11.39 -39.61
CA TYR A 1093 -1.53 -12.65 -39.42
C TYR A 1093 -1.29 -13.15 -38.00
N THR A 1094 -2.22 -13.94 -37.50
CA THR A 1094 -2.06 -14.69 -36.25
C THR A 1094 -2.47 -16.13 -36.45
N PHE A 1095 -1.77 -17.04 -35.78
CA PHE A 1095 -2.17 -18.43 -35.64
C PHE A 1095 -1.86 -18.89 -34.21
N GLY A 1096 -2.68 -19.80 -33.71
CA GLY A 1096 -2.59 -20.23 -32.33
C GLY A 1096 -3.40 -21.48 -32.07
N GLY A 1097 -3.37 -21.93 -30.84
CA GLY A 1097 -4.17 -23.05 -30.37
C GLY A 1097 -4.35 -22.99 -28.88
N GLY A 1098 -5.41 -23.63 -28.41
CA GLY A 1098 -5.76 -23.62 -27.02
C GLY A 1098 -6.62 -24.79 -26.61
N ALA A 1099 -6.80 -24.90 -25.30
CA ALA A 1099 -7.74 -25.79 -24.68
C ALA A 1099 -8.79 -24.94 -23.95
N GLU A 1100 -10.05 -25.28 -24.11
CA GLU A 1100 -11.17 -24.66 -23.43
C GLU A 1100 -11.94 -25.73 -22.66
N TYR A 1101 -12.21 -25.48 -21.39
CA TYR A 1101 -12.95 -26.38 -20.52
C TYR A 1101 -14.25 -25.71 -20.10
N ALA A 1102 -15.37 -26.39 -20.35
CA ALA A 1102 -16.68 -25.91 -19.94
C ALA A 1102 -16.92 -26.18 -18.46
N LEU A 1103 -16.84 -25.13 -17.65
CA LEU A 1103 -17.14 -25.16 -16.21
C LEU A 1103 -18.60 -25.55 -15.99
N ASN A 1104 -19.51 -25.03 -16.81
CA ASN A 1104 -20.91 -25.46 -16.90
C ASN A 1104 -21.44 -25.22 -18.33
N GLU A 1105 -22.75 -25.34 -18.58
CA GLU A 1105 -23.36 -25.13 -19.91
C GLU A 1105 -23.04 -23.78 -20.54
N ARG A 1106 -22.55 -22.81 -19.76
CA ARG A 1106 -22.42 -21.44 -20.21
C ARG A 1106 -21.12 -20.75 -19.80
N TRP A 1107 -20.44 -21.14 -18.74
CA TRP A 1107 -19.09 -20.64 -18.44
C TRP A 1107 -18.04 -21.62 -18.92
N SER A 1108 -16.98 -21.11 -19.52
CA SER A 1108 -15.79 -21.87 -19.89
C SER A 1108 -14.52 -21.09 -19.57
N ILE A 1109 -13.45 -21.81 -19.24
CA ILE A 1109 -12.12 -21.26 -19.08
C ILE A 1109 -11.24 -21.75 -20.24
N ASN A 1110 -10.46 -20.87 -20.86
CA ASN A 1110 -9.54 -21.24 -21.92
C ASN A 1110 -8.10 -20.86 -21.61
N ALA A 1111 -7.17 -21.71 -22.03
CA ALA A 1111 -5.75 -21.39 -22.14
C ALA A 1111 -5.39 -21.32 -23.62
N ASP A 1112 -4.88 -20.17 -24.07
CA ASP A 1112 -4.63 -19.83 -25.47
C ASP A 1112 -3.16 -19.44 -25.67
N TYR A 1113 -2.51 -20.08 -26.65
CA TYR A 1113 -1.24 -19.64 -27.19
C TYR A 1113 -1.46 -19.09 -28.60
N SER A 1114 -0.88 -17.93 -28.89
CA SER A 1114 -0.90 -17.39 -30.25
C SER A 1114 0.43 -16.74 -30.64
N TYR A 1115 0.82 -16.98 -31.88
CA TYR A 1115 1.86 -16.25 -32.60
C TYR A 1115 1.21 -15.20 -33.50
N SER A 1116 1.76 -14.00 -33.54
CA SER A 1116 1.33 -12.94 -34.44
C SER A 1116 2.54 -12.37 -35.17
N GLY A 1117 2.49 -12.35 -36.51
CA GLY A 1117 3.54 -11.80 -37.36
C GLY A 1117 3.04 -10.61 -38.18
N PHE A 1118 3.85 -9.56 -38.25
CA PHE A 1118 3.50 -8.31 -38.93
C PHE A 1118 4.55 -7.94 -39.97
N SER A 1119 4.09 -7.48 -41.14
CA SER A 1119 4.98 -7.01 -42.21
C SER A 1119 5.79 -5.79 -41.78
N ARG A 1120 6.91 -5.56 -42.47
CA ARG A 1120 7.80 -4.40 -42.23
C ARG A 1120 7.02 -3.09 -42.31
N LYS A 1121 7.33 -2.18 -41.39
CA LYS A 1121 6.76 -0.83 -41.36
C LYS A 1121 7.90 0.17 -41.21
N GLY A 1122 7.77 1.28 -41.93
CA GLY A 1122 8.72 2.38 -41.85
C GLY A 1122 8.33 3.37 -40.77
N PHE A 1123 9.30 3.81 -39.98
CA PHE A 1123 9.19 4.90 -39.01
C PHE A 1123 10.17 5.99 -39.40
N ARG A 1124 9.74 7.25 -39.35
CA ARG A 1124 10.52 8.38 -39.83
C ARG A 1124 10.80 9.36 -38.70
N PHE A 1125 12.08 9.71 -38.57
CA PHE A 1125 12.60 10.63 -37.56
C PHE A 1125 13.37 11.74 -38.28
N ASP A 1126 12.67 12.82 -38.64
CA ASP A 1126 13.18 13.85 -39.56
C ASP A 1126 14.37 14.64 -39.00
N LYS A 1127 14.41 14.88 -37.69
CA LYS A 1127 15.48 15.62 -37.05
C LYS A 1127 16.59 14.72 -36.51
N ALA A 1128 16.48 13.40 -36.61
CA ALA A 1128 17.50 12.51 -36.06
C ALA A 1128 18.93 12.92 -36.49
N ARG A 1129 19.86 12.91 -35.54
CA ARG A 1129 21.23 13.47 -35.59
C ARG A 1129 21.37 14.99 -35.59
N ALA A 1130 20.29 15.77 -35.57
CA ALA A 1130 20.38 17.22 -35.43
C ALA A 1130 21.05 17.59 -34.09
N GLY A 1131 22.16 18.31 -34.18
CA GLY A 1131 22.91 18.82 -33.03
C GLY A 1131 23.86 17.82 -32.35
N VAL A 1132 24.09 16.61 -32.89
CA VAL A 1132 25.02 15.61 -32.32
C VAL A 1132 26.44 16.17 -32.16
N THR A 1133 26.94 16.85 -33.19
CA THR A 1133 28.14 17.67 -33.15
C THR A 1133 27.79 19.09 -33.58
N ARG A 1134 28.19 20.08 -32.77
CA ARG A 1134 28.07 21.51 -33.12
C ARG A 1134 29.32 21.95 -33.87
N ASP A 1135 29.23 23.04 -34.63
CA ASP A 1135 30.41 23.72 -35.15
C ASP A 1135 31.30 24.14 -33.97
N TYR A 1136 32.60 23.85 -34.05
CA TYR A 1136 33.54 24.18 -32.98
C TYR A 1136 34.87 24.69 -33.57
N VAL A 1137 35.65 25.38 -32.75
CA VAL A 1137 36.91 26.00 -33.15
C VAL A 1137 38.03 25.46 -32.26
N THR A 1138 39.05 24.83 -32.85
CA THR A 1138 40.27 24.41 -32.14
C THR A 1138 41.35 25.48 -32.26
N GLN A 1139 42.25 25.56 -31.27
CA GLN A 1139 43.47 26.37 -31.33
C GLN A 1139 44.62 25.44 -31.72
N GLU A 1140 45.04 25.50 -32.98
CA GLU A 1140 46.14 24.67 -33.49
C GLU A 1140 47.36 25.54 -33.74
N VAL A 1141 48.57 24.95 -33.69
CA VAL A 1141 49.81 25.68 -33.95
C VAL A 1141 49.85 26.07 -35.42
N ILE A 1142 49.56 27.34 -35.70
CA ILE A 1142 49.57 27.92 -37.05
C ILE A 1142 50.94 28.51 -37.43
N GLY A 1143 51.86 28.59 -36.48
CA GLY A 1143 53.22 29.07 -36.70
C GLY A 1143 54.04 29.05 -35.41
N LYS A 1144 55.28 29.51 -35.49
CA LYS A 1144 56.15 29.69 -34.32
C LYS A 1144 56.76 31.07 -34.37
N GLU A 1145 56.84 31.74 -33.22
CA GLU A 1145 57.48 33.05 -33.11
C GLU A 1145 58.50 33.06 -31.97
N TRP A 1146 59.60 33.79 -32.16
CA TRP A 1146 60.58 33.99 -31.11
C TRP A 1146 60.09 35.04 -30.13
N ARG A 1147 59.91 34.66 -28.87
CA ARG A 1147 59.54 35.57 -27.78
C ARG A 1147 60.74 35.85 -26.90
N GLU A 1148 60.91 37.11 -26.53
CA GLU A 1148 61.88 37.48 -25.51
C GLU A 1148 61.49 36.86 -24.17
N ASN A 1149 62.47 36.31 -23.46
CA ASN A 1149 62.25 35.65 -22.19
C ASN A 1149 62.16 36.70 -21.07
N PRO A 1150 61.01 36.85 -20.40
CA PRO A 1150 60.76 37.94 -19.47
C PRO A 1150 61.62 37.87 -18.20
N ASN A 1151 62.32 36.75 -17.98
CA ASN A 1151 63.23 36.56 -16.86
C ASN A 1151 64.30 37.65 -16.74
N ARG A 1152 64.70 38.28 -17.85
CA ARG A 1152 65.68 39.37 -17.84
C ARG A 1152 65.14 40.63 -17.16
N GLU A 1153 63.88 40.98 -17.41
CA GLU A 1153 63.18 42.08 -16.73
C GLU A 1153 62.91 41.75 -15.25
N ILE A 1154 62.57 40.50 -14.95
CA ILE A 1154 62.14 40.09 -13.61
C ILE A 1154 63.31 39.89 -12.66
N PHE A 1155 64.44 39.33 -13.12
CA PHE A 1155 65.55 38.91 -12.27
C PHE A 1155 66.86 39.69 -12.48
N GLY A 1156 66.92 40.57 -13.49
CA GLY A 1156 68.04 41.46 -13.76
C GLY A 1156 69.28 40.79 -14.37
N ASP A 1157 70.13 41.59 -15.01
CA ASP A 1157 71.25 41.12 -15.83
C ASP A 1157 72.23 40.19 -15.07
N ALA A 1158 72.43 40.43 -13.78
CA ALA A 1158 73.34 39.63 -12.96
C ALA A 1158 72.95 38.13 -12.87
N MET A 1159 71.65 37.82 -12.90
CA MET A 1159 71.16 36.44 -12.83
C MET A 1159 71.16 35.76 -14.20
N CYS A 1160 70.97 36.54 -15.27
CA CYS A 1160 71.05 36.07 -16.65
C CYS A 1160 72.48 35.74 -17.09
N ASP A 1161 73.47 36.51 -16.64
CA ASP A 1161 74.89 36.26 -16.96
C ASP A 1161 75.46 35.05 -16.19
N MET A 1162 74.86 34.71 -15.05
CA MET A 1162 75.30 33.60 -14.21
C MET A 1162 74.88 32.22 -14.75
N ILE A 1163 73.78 32.16 -15.52
CA ILE A 1163 73.23 30.91 -16.06
C ILE A 1163 73.01 31.05 -17.57
N PRO A 1164 73.93 30.53 -18.41
CA PRO A 1164 73.81 30.63 -19.87
C PRO A 1164 72.51 30.01 -20.38
N GLY A 1165 71.75 30.74 -21.21
CA GLY A 1165 70.47 30.29 -21.77
C GLY A 1165 69.23 30.61 -20.93
N PHE A 1166 69.38 31.08 -19.68
CA PHE A 1166 68.26 31.32 -18.77
C PHE A 1166 67.35 32.50 -19.19
N CYS A 1167 67.93 33.46 -19.91
CA CYS A 1167 67.24 34.66 -20.39
C CYS A 1167 67.27 34.78 -21.91
N ASP A 1168 67.71 33.74 -22.62
CA ASP A 1168 67.68 33.73 -24.08
C ASP A 1168 66.23 33.70 -24.57
N PRO A 1169 65.91 34.42 -25.66
CA PRO A 1169 64.60 34.31 -26.28
C PRO A 1169 64.32 32.85 -26.65
N PHE A 1170 63.05 32.44 -26.63
CA PHE A 1170 62.64 31.08 -26.95
C PHE A 1170 61.56 31.08 -28.04
N GLU A 1171 61.53 30.01 -28.82
CA GLU A 1171 60.54 29.84 -29.87
C GLU A 1171 59.24 29.30 -29.27
N ALA A 1172 58.18 30.12 -29.32
CA ALA A 1172 56.86 29.82 -28.80
C ALA A 1172 55.90 29.47 -29.94
N ASP A 1173 55.07 28.46 -29.72
CA ASP A 1173 54.02 28.08 -30.67
C ASP A 1173 52.93 29.18 -30.72
N VAL A 1174 52.61 29.63 -31.94
CA VAL A 1174 51.53 30.59 -32.21
C VAL A 1174 50.29 29.80 -32.58
N TYR A 1175 49.26 29.93 -31.75
CA TYR A 1175 48.00 29.23 -31.92
C TYR A 1175 46.98 30.07 -32.68
N GLY A 1176 46.25 29.43 -33.60
CA GLY A 1176 45.24 30.05 -34.43
C GLY A 1176 43.93 29.26 -34.43
N PRO A 1177 42.78 29.93 -34.61
CA PRO A 1177 41.49 29.26 -34.64
C PRO A 1177 41.29 28.48 -35.96
N VAL A 1178 41.07 27.17 -35.86
CA VAL A 1178 40.64 26.29 -36.96
C VAL A 1178 39.17 25.92 -36.75
N HIS A 1179 38.32 26.20 -37.73
CA HIS A 1179 36.88 25.96 -37.65
C HIS A 1179 36.51 24.57 -38.20
N HIS A 1180 35.86 23.75 -37.38
CA HIS A 1180 35.33 22.43 -37.73
C HIS A 1180 33.82 22.51 -37.89
N GLN A 1181 33.27 21.99 -38.99
CA GLN A 1181 31.82 21.91 -39.20
C GLN A 1181 31.21 20.66 -38.54
N GLY A 1182 30.06 20.85 -37.91
CA GLY A 1182 29.23 19.77 -37.34
C GLY A 1182 28.59 18.86 -38.39
N SER A 1183 27.95 17.78 -37.94
CA SER A 1183 27.51 16.68 -38.81
C SER A 1183 26.47 17.11 -39.87
N PRO A 1184 26.71 16.87 -41.18
CA PRO A 1184 25.90 17.44 -42.27
C PRO A 1184 24.66 16.62 -42.66
N THR A 1185 24.42 15.43 -42.07
CA THR A 1185 23.29 14.56 -42.43
C THR A 1185 22.25 14.48 -41.32
N THR A 1186 21.09 15.10 -41.57
CA THR A 1186 19.93 15.07 -40.67
C THR A 1186 18.86 14.09 -41.16
N GLY A 1187 18.39 13.26 -40.25
CA GLY A 1187 17.20 12.44 -40.34
C GLY A 1187 17.45 10.94 -40.50
N ARG A 1188 16.53 10.14 -39.96
CA ARG A 1188 16.57 8.67 -39.97
C ARG A 1188 15.25 8.07 -40.43
N ARG A 1189 15.36 6.91 -41.05
CA ARG A 1189 14.24 6.04 -41.40
C ARG A 1189 14.52 4.64 -40.88
N ALA A 1190 13.74 4.20 -39.90
CA ALA A 1190 13.77 2.82 -39.42
C ALA A 1190 12.76 1.98 -40.23
N SER A 1191 13.10 0.74 -40.56
CA SER A 1191 12.21 -0.19 -41.26
C SER A 1191 12.30 -1.59 -40.64
N ASN A 1192 11.44 -1.84 -39.65
CA ASN A 1192 11.44 -3.07 -38.86
C ASN A 1192 10.20 -3.93 -39.12
N ALA A 1193 10.40 -5.25 -39.10
CA ALA A 1193 9.36 -6.26 -38.93
C ALA A 1193 9.13 -6.51 -37.43
N LEU A 1194 8.00 -7.12 -37.10
CA LEU A 1194 7.59 -7.39 -35.72
C LEU A 1194 6.89 -8.74 -35.69
N ASP A 1195 7.24 -9.58 -34.71
CA ASP A 1195 6.40 -10.68 -34.29
C ASP A 1195 6.33 -10.78 -32.77
N PHE A 1196 5.33 -11.50 -32.27
CA PHE A 1196 5.27 -11.86 -30.86
C PHE A 1196 4.45 -13.11 -30.61
N HIS A 1197 4.86 -13.82 -29.56
CA HIS A 1197 4.20 -14.95 -28.95
C HIS A 1197 3.43 -14.46 -27.73
N THR A 1198 2.17 -14.88 -27.57
CA THR A 1198 1.36 -14.56 -26.37
C THR A 1198 0.77 -15.83 -25.78
N PHE A 1199 0.83 -15.92 -24.45
CA PHE A 1199 0.17 -16.94 -23.64
C PHE A 1199 -0.91 -16.27 -22.82
N ARG A 1200 -2.14 -16.75 -22.91
CA ARG A 1200 -3.33 -16.12 -22.32
C ARG A 1200 -4.17 -17.15 -21.59
N ILE A 1201 -4.76 -16.74 -20.48
CA ILE A 1201 -5.86 -17.45 -19.83
C ILE A 1201 -7.08 -16.55 -19.91
N GLY A 1202 -8.19 -17.08 -20.41
CA GLY A 1202 -9.45 -16.37 -20.57
C GLY A 1202 -10.60 -17.07 -19.88
N LEU A 1203 -11.58 -16.27 -19.48
CA LEU A 1203 -12.86 -16.73 -18.93
C LEU A 1203 -13.97 -16.24 -19.86
N ASN A 1204 -14.76 -17.18 -20.37
CA ASN A 1204 -15.79 -16.96 -21.37
C ASN A 1204 -17.19 -17.27 -20.81
N TYR A 1205 -18.11 -16.36 -21.07
CA TYR A 1205 -19.54 -16.55 -20.93
C TYR A 1205 -20.12 -16.88 -22.30
N ARG A 1206 -20.84 -17.99 -22.41
CA ARG A 1206 -21.49 -18.52 -23.61
C ARG A 1206 -23.01 -18.25 -23.48
N PHE A 1207 -23.58 -17.62 -24.51
CA PHE A 1207 -24.93 -17.04 -24.49
C PHE A 1207 -26.03 -18.06 -24.77
#